data_AF-A0A060XE65-F1
#
_entry.id   AF-A0A060XE65-F1
#
_cell.length_a   1.000
_cell.length_b   1.000
_cell.length_c   1.000
_cell.angle_alpha   90.00
_cell.angle_beta   90.00
_cell.angle_gamma   90.00
#
_symmetry.space_group_name_H-M   'P 1'
#
loop_
_entity.id
_entity.type
_entity.pdbx_description
1 polymer ?
#
loop_
_entity_poly.entity_id
_entity_poly.type
_entity_poly.pdbx_seq_one_letter_code
_entity_poly.pdbx_strand_id
1 'polypeptide(L)'
;MTDQGNNNQNISRNPFAALFSSLADAKQFASGQKPPLHHGEPPLEDSEGSQSESENSDSIEDNDDSVAEISRSFLSRQELCEQLNINHMIQRIFLITLDNSDPSLRGGNGIPPRCVFLEEMSAEMDGQDWLDMDNIEQALFNRLLMLEPGNHLIYMTSCNAVNLSADRDAGDKCAIPFLYACYQRAKEEVTKVPEKLLSYAVRCKNLTVSNTRTVLLTPEIYIRQNVYEQLLDLLLEGVGGAQLDEVVEFVEEVIAGLLADQEVRTFSEVIGPVLDIFQGRVKDLDLCQLLLFSYLDLLLYFSRQKDIATVLVEHIQPKDPNNGLQYQKTLLGTVLSISCLLKTPGVVEGHGFFLNPSRSSPQEMKVQESNIHQFMGQFHDKLHQLLKNLLQQSGETRHLLLSWLGGCLQANAGRTKIWANQMPEIFFQMYASDAFFLNLGAALLKLCQPFCRPRSPKLLTFNPTYCALKELSEEERRNRNVHARGLDKETCLVPLPPQQSVEYAQSYSLLTENLILTQMTLHLGFHRLHEQMVKMNQSLHRLQGTWREAQLTGGPAAEQLREQFERLMTVYLSTKAAATQPGMLQCCLNLQASSATLLVQLGLSNQGPEHAQLSFPLPPLHNSLLCHMPEFFAENLGDFFVFLRRFADEVLESSADSLEQVLNFITVFMGNVERMKNPHLRAKLAEVLEAVMPHMEPASAGTAQPIMFQRQRVFCSYHHAPHLAEALIAVFVDIEFTGDPHQFEQKFNYRRPMYPILKFMWGKESYRESIKASLFPFFSQLFRWYHI
;
A
#
# COMPACT_ATOMS: atom_id res chain seq x y z
N MET A 1 2.33 10.27 -79.38
CA MET A 1 3.43 9.54 -80.04
C MET A 1 3.81 8.40 -79.09
N THR A 2 3.46 7.15 -79.30
CA THR A 2 3.18 6.38 -80.52
C THR A 2 2.13 5.28 -80.25
N ASP A 3 1.38 5.00 -81.31
CA ASP A 3 0.43 3.92 -81.61
C ASP A 3 0.69 2.55 -80.96
N GLN A 4 -0.34 1.96 -80.34
CA GLN A 4 -1.36 1.04 -80.91
C GLN A 4 -0.87 -0.39 -81.16
N GLY A 5 -1.65 -1.34 -80.63
CA GLY A 5 -1.79 -2.69 -81.17
C GLY A 5 -1.60 -3.79 -80.14
N ASN A 6 -2.64 -4.17 -79.40
CA ASN A 6 -3.42 -5.36 -79.77
C ASN A 6 -4.53 -5.65 -78.76
N ASN A 7 -5.70 -5.96 -79.31
CA ASN A 7 -6.90 -6.38 -78.63
C ASN A 7 -6.73 -7.71 -77.89
N ASN A 8 -7.53 -7.84 -76.83
CA ASN A 8 -8.02 -9.09 -76.26
C ASN A 8 -6.99 -10.16 -75.93
N GLN A 9 -6.51 -10.19 -74.69
CA GLN A 9 -6.28 -11.46 -74.01
C GLN A 9 -6.17 -11.30 -72.47
N ASN A 10 -7.02 -12.05 -71.78
CA ASN A 10 -7.06 -12.33 -70.34
C ASN A 10 -7.61 -11.25 -69.39
N ILE A 11 -8.94 -11.12 -69.36
CA ILE A 11 -9.68 -10.58 -68.20
C ILE A 11 -9.33 -11.32 -66.90
N SER A 12 -8.89 -12.59 -66.99
CA SER A 12 -8.37 -13.38 -65.86
C SER A 12 -7.06 -12.84 -65.24
N ARG A 13 -6.41 -11.84 -65.85
CA ARG A 13 -5.21 -11.17 -65.32
C ARG A 13 -5.45 -9.71 -64.96
N ASN A 14 -6.68 -9.22 -65.04
CA ASN A 14 -7.02 -7.88 -64.57
C ASN A 14 -7.21 -7.90 -63.03
N PRO A 15 -6.44 -7.13 -62.25
CA PRO A 15 -6.53 -7.12 -60.79
C PRO A 15 -7.91 -6.66 -60.27
N PHE A 16 -8.73 -6.01 -61.11
CA PHE A 16 -10.09 -5.60 -60.78
C PHE A 16 -11.17 -6.65 -61.10
N ALA A 17 -10.82 -7.79 -61.70
CA ALA A 17 -11.77 -8.88 -61.97
C ALA A 17 -12.27 -9.57 -60.68
N ALA A 18 -11.53 -9.44 -59.57
CA ALA A 18 -11.90 -9.95 -58.25
C ALA A 18 -13.06 -9.18 -57.58
N LEU A 19 -13.47 -8.03 -58.15
CA LEU A 19 -14.61 -7.25 -57.67
C LEU A 19 -15.95 -7.77 -58.20
N PHE A 20 -15.94 -8.80 -59.05
CA PHE A 20 -17.13 -9.40 -59.66
C PHE A 20 -17.25 -10.87 -59.23
N SER A 21 -18.48 -11.32 -58.98
CA SER A 21 -18.82 -12.67 -58.53
C SER A 21 -18.40 -13.77 -59.51
N SER A 22 -18.25 -13.44 -60.80
CA SER A 22 -17.74 -14.36 -61.81
C SER A 22 -17.05 -13.63 -62.96
N LEU A 23 -16.22 -14.37 -63.71
CA LEU A 23 -15.59 -13.88 -64.95
C LEU A 23 -16.59 -13.57 -66.07
N ALA A 24 -17.83 -14.07 -65.98
CA ALA A 24 -18.90 -13.75 -66.90
C ALA A 24 -19.50 -12.36 -66.60
N ASP A 25 -19.66 -12.02 -65.32
CA ASP A 25 -20.18 -10.72 -64.87
C ASP A 25 -19.22 -9.58 -65.23
N ALA A 26 -17.91 -9.81 -65.06
CA ALA A 26 -16.87 -8.85 -65.47
C ALA A 26 -16.87 -8.56 -66.98
N LYS A 27 -17.30 -9.53 -67.81
CA LYS A 27 -17.42 -9.36 -69.27
C LYS A 27 -18.65 -8.56 -69.67
N GLN A 28 -19.78 -8.78 -69.00
CA GLN A 28 -21.00 -7.98 -69.22
C GLN A 28 -20.78 -6.52 -68.83
N PHE A 29 -20.12 -6.27 -67.70
CA PHE A 29 -19.80 -4.92 -67.24
C PHE A 29 -18.90 -4.15 -68.22
N ALA A 30 -17.88 -4.82 -68.78
CA ALA A 30 -16.99 -4.24 -69.78
C ALA A 30 -17.69 -3.88 -71.10
N SER A 31 -18.80 -4.54 -71.43
CA SER A 31 -19.56 -4.28 -72.66
C SER A 31 -20.56 -3.12 -72.56
N GLY A 32 -20.82 -2.60 -71.35
CA GLY A 32 -21.81 -1.55 -71.08
C GLY A 32 -21.30 -0.11 -71.09
N GLN A 33 -19.97 0.12 -71.17
CA GLN A 33 -19.40 1.47 -71.08
C GLN A 33 -19.01 2.02 -72.47
N LYS A 34 -19.84 2.92 -73.02
CA LYS A 34 -19.39 3.91 -74.02
C LYS A 34 -18.92 5.18 -73.30
N PRO A 35 -17.71 5.70 -73.55
CA PRO A 35 -17.22 6.94 -72.93
C PRO A 35 -17.78 8.22 -73.61
N PRO A 36 -17.78 9.37 -72.90
CA PRO A 36 -18.55 10.57 -73.22
C PRO A 36 -17.78 11.60 -74.06
N LEU A 37 -18.51 12.52 -74.72
CA LEU A 37 -17.97 13.73 -75.34
C LEU A 37 -18.63 14.99 -74.72
N HIS A 38 -17.76 15.95 -74.42
CA HIS A 38 -17.97 17.22 -73.71
C HIS A 38 -18.86 18.27 -74.41
N HIS A 39 -19.58 19.07 -73.60
CA HIS A 39 -19.49 20.55 -73.43
C HIS A 39 -20.85 21.23 -73.22
N GLY A 40 -20.92 22.19 -72.26
CA GLY A 40 -21.85 23.31 -72.29
C GLY A 40 -22.57 23.63 -70.97
N GLU A 41 -22.24 24.77 -70.39
CA GLU A 41 -22.77 25.39 -69.14
C GLU A 41 -24.04 26.25 -69.44
N PRO A 42 -24.66 26.99 -68.48
CA PRO A 42 -25.99 26.81 -67.84
C PRO A 42 -27.03 27.89 -68.33
N PRO A 43 -28.09 28.39 -67.61
CA PRO A 43 -28.71 28.11 -66.29
C PRO A 43 -30.29 28.25 -66.19
N LEU A 44 -30.83 28.30 -64.94
CA LEU A 44 -32.11 28.92 -64.44
C LEU A 44 -33.43 28.12 -64.60
N GLU A 45 -34.08 27.68 -63.51
CA GLU A 45 -35.03 28.34 -62.57
C GLU A 45 -36.52 28.12 -62.94
N ASP A 46 -37.26 27.67 -61.92
CA ASP A 46 -38.67 27.93 -61.60
C ASP A 46 -39.87 27.23 -62.30
N SER A 47 -40.60 26.55 -61.42
CA SER A 47 -42.03 26.75 -61.12
C SER A 47 -43.12 25.99 -61.87
N GLU A 48 -43.89 25.29 -61.01
CA GLU A 48 -45.37 25.24 -60.92
C GLU A 48 -46.21 24.84 -62.14
N GLY A 49 -47.20 23.96 -61.89
CA GLY A 49 -48.43 23.99 -62.69
C GLY A 49 -49.08 22.64 -62.97
N SER A 50 -49.91 22.23 -62.02
CA SER A 50 -51.05 21.29 -62.06
C SER A 50 -51.90 21.15 -63.35
N GLN A 51 -52.48 19.93 -63.48
CA GLN A 51 -53.79 19.55 -64.09
C GLN A 51 -53.88 19.55 -65.63
N SER A 52 -54.57 18.63 -66.34
CA SER A 52 -55.32 17.40 -66.06
C SER A 52 -55.85 16.82 -67.41
N GLU A 53 -56.28 15.55 -67.41
CA GLU A 53 -57.19 14.86 -68.38
C GLU A 53 -56.58 14.32 -69.69
N SER A 54 -56.38 12.99 -69.79
CA SER A 54 -57.26 11.97 -70.45
C SER A 54 -56.98 11.87 -71.97
N GLU A 55 -56.83 10.73 -72.65
CA GLU A 55 -57.19 9.34 -72.39
C GLU A 55 -56.50 8.45 -73.47
N ASN A 56 -56.21 7.20 -73.11
CA ASN A 56 -56.16 5.97 -73.94
C ASN A 56 -55.09 5.78 -75.04
N SER A 57 -54.11 4.88 -74.81
CA SER A 57 -54.27 3.41 -74.95
C SER A 57 -52.93 2.74 -75.25
N ASP A 58 -52.57 1.85 -74.33
CA ASP A 58 -51.96 0.53 -74.48
C ASP A 58 -50.54 0.30 -75.02
N SER A 59 -49.79 -0.32 -74.10
CA SER A 59 -48.82 -1.40 -74.27
C SER A 59 -47.38 -1.02 -74.64
N ILE A 60 -46.53 -0.99 -73.61
CA ILE A 60 -45.38 -1.89 -73.38
C ILE A 60 -44.83 -1.55 -71.97
N GLU A 61 -45.37 -2.21 -70.94
CA GLU A 61 -44.76 -2.28 -69.60
C GLU A 61 -44.71 -3.75 -69.20
N ASP A 62 -43.68 -4.46 -69.68
CA ASP A 62 -43.38 -5.85 -69.28
C ASP A 62 -41.94 -5.96 -68.73
N ASN A 63 -41.39 -4.86 -68.20
CA ASN A 63 -40.01 -4.86 -67.68
C ASN A 63 -39.83 -4.27 -66.27
N ASP A 64 -40.85 -3.63 -65.67
CA ASP A 64 -40.67 -2.91 -64.40
C ASP A 64 -40.90 -3.81 -63.15
N ASP A 65 -41.77 -4.82 -63.25
CA ASP A 65 -41.96 -5.80 -62.18
C ASP A 65 -40.71 -6.66 -61.94
N SER A 66 -39.94 -6.95 -62.99
CA SER A 66 -38.69 -7.70 -62.86
C SER A 66 -37.62 -6.91 -62.10
N VAL A 67 -37.52 -5.60 -62.31
CA VAL A 67 -36.52 -4.76 -61.63
C VAL A 67 -36.92 -4.50 -60.18
N ALA A 68 -38.22 -4.38 -59.89
CA ALA A 68 -38.75 -4.27 -58.53
C ALA A 68 -38.62 -5.60 -57.74
N GLU A 69 -38.89 -6.75 -58.35
CA GLU A 69 -38.63 -8.07 -57.73
C GLU A 69 -37.14 -8.35 -57.55
N ILE A 70 -36.31 -8.01 -58.54
CA ILE A 70 -34.86 -8.10 -58.43
C ILE A 70 -34.39 -7.19 -57.29
N SER A 71 -34.81 -5.94 -57.23
CA SER A 71 -34.44 -5.01 -56.15
C SER A 71 -34.92 -5.48 -54.78
N ARG A 72 -36.13 -6.02 -54.65
CA ARG A 72 -36.62 -6.66 -53.41
C ARG A 72 -35.82 -7.92 -53.05
N SER A 73 -35.41 -8.73 -54.03
CA SER A 73 -34.57 -9.92 -53.83
C SER A 73 -33.12 -9.57 -53.46
N PHE A 74 -32.62 -8.43 -53.95
CA PHE A 74 -31.32 -7.89 -53.60
C PHE A 74 -31.33 -7.27 -52.20
N LEU A 75 -32.39 -6.52 -51.86
CA LEU A 75 -32.62 -6.02 -50.51
C LEU A 75 -32.77 -7.18 -49.50
N SER A 76 -33.55 -8.21 -49.82
CA SER A 76 -33.70 -9.38 -48.94
C SER A 76 -32.42 -10.22 -48.83
N ARG A 77 -31.62 -10.34 -49.89
CA ARG A 77 -30.28 -10.96 -49.82
C ARG A 77 -29.28 -10.14 -49.00
N GLN A 78 -29.37 -8.81 -49.08
CA GLN A 78 -28.52 -7.91 -48.33
C GLN A 78 -28.84 -7.96 -46.84
N GLU A 79 -30.12 -7.97 -46.50
CA GLU A 79 -30.62 -8.20 -45.14
C GLU A 79 -30.20 -9.58 -44.59
N LEU A 80 -30.32 -10.65 -45.40
CA LEU A 80 -29.85 -11.99 -45.00
C LEU A 80 -28.34 -12.03 -44.75
N CYS A 81 -27.56 -11.35 -45.59
CA CYS A 81 -26.11 -11.29 -45.45
C CYS A 81 -25.71 -10.50 -44.19
N GLU A 82 -26.42 -9.41 -43.90
CA GLU A 82 -26.22 -8.62 -42.68
C GLU A 82 -26.57 -9.43 -41.42
N GLN A 83 -27.71 -10.13 -41.40
CA GLN A 83 -28.08 -11.04 -40.32
C GLN A 83 -27.04 -12.14 -40.11
N LEU A 84 -26.54 -12.76 -41.18
CA LEU A 84 -25.49 -13.77 -41.09
C LEU A 84 -24.19 -13.21 -40.50
N ASN A 85 -23.81 -12.00 -40.90
CA ASN A 85 -22.63 -11.33 -40.35
C ASN A 85 -22.80 -10.98 -38.87
N ILE A 86 -23.99 -10.55 -38.45
CA ILE A 86 -24.34 -10.31 -37.04
C ILE A 86 -24.24 -11.62 -36.25
N ASN A 87 -24.84 -12.71 -36.74
CA ASN A 87 -24.76 -14.03 -36.11
C ASN A 87 -23.30 -14.49 -35.94
N HIS A 88 -22.49 -14.43 -37.01
CA HIS A 88 -21.08 -14.82 -36.93
C HIS A 88 -20.29 -13.92 -35.95
N MET A 89 -20.57 -12.63 -35.90
CA MET A 89 -19.95 -11.71 -34.95
C MET A 89 -20.32 -12.08 -33.51
N ILE A 90 -21.60 -12.33 -33.22
CA ILE A 90 -22.08 -12.79 -31.92
C ILE A 90 -21.38 -14.10 -31.53
N GLN A 91 -21.32 -15.08 -32.46
CA GLN A 91 -20.64 -16.35 -32.23
C GLN A 91 -19.16 -16.15 -31.91
N ARG A 92 -18.43 -15.28 -32.64
CA ARG A 92 -17.02 -14.97 -32.35
C ARG A 92 -16.83 -14.35 -30.97
N ILE A 93 -17.72 -13.45 -30.55
CA ILE A 93 -17.60 -12.74 -29.27
C ILE A 93 -17.94 -13.66 -28.10
N PHE A 94 -19.09 -14.34 -28.16
CA PHE A 94 -19.66 -15.04 -27.02
C PHE A 94 -19.47 -16.56 -27.05
N LEU A 95 -19.01 -17.12 -28.17
CA LEU A 95 -18.74 -18.56 -28.33
C LEU A 95 -19.97 -19.42 -28.01
N ILE A 96 -21.15 -18.96 -28.43
CA ILE A 96 -22.45 -19.65 -28.28
C ILE A 96 -23.14 -19.76 -29.64
N THR A 97 -24.04 -20.74 -29.79
CA THR A 97 -24.76 -20.97 -31.05
C THR A 97 -26.10 -21.67 -30.82
N LEU A 98 -27.06 -21.39 -31.71
CA LEU A 98 -28.34 -22.11 -31.84
C LEU A 98 -28.34 -23.09 -33.03
N ASP A 99 -27.29 -23.05 -33.84
CA ASP A 99 -27.11 -23.97 -34.96
C ASP A 99 -26.39 -25.24 -34.46
N ASN A 100 -26.97 -26.42 -34.73
CA ASN A 100 -26.36 -27.76 -34.52
C ASN A 100 -26.22 -28.57 -35.83
N SER A 101 -26.28 -27.92 -36.99
CA SER A 101 -25.99 -28.50 -38.30
C SER A 101 -24.54 -29.01 -38.43
N ASP A 102 -24.32 -29.88 -39.42
CA ASP A 102 -23.00 -30.45 -39.69
C ASP A 102 -21.97 -29.33 -39.97
N PRO A 103 -20.77 -29.35 -39.33
CA PRO A 103 -19.72 -28.35 -39.55
C PRO A 103 -19.30 -28.20 -41.02
N SER A 104 -19.51 -29.22 -41.86
CA SER A 104 -19.26 -29.16 -43.30
C SER A 104 -20.25 -28.29 -44.08
N LEU A 105 -21.43 -28.03 -43.52
CA LEU A 105 -22.47 -27.17 -44.09
C LEU A 105 -22.29 -25.70 -43.70
N ARG A 106 -21.43 -25.41 -42.71
CA ARG A 106 -21.16 -24.06 -42.21
C ARG A 106 -20.09 -23.37 -43.05
N GLY A 107 -20.38 -22.14 -43.49
CA GLY A 107 -19.41 -21.33 -44.24
C GLY A 107 -18.19 -21.00 -43.38
N GLY A 108 -17.02 -21.57 -43.68
CA GLY A 108 -15.83 -21.50 -42.83
C GLY A 108 -15.18 -20.12 -42.63
N ASN A 109 -15.73 -19.04 -43.21
CA ASN A 109 -15.13 -17.71 -43.11
C ASN A 109 -15.64 -16.97 -41.86
N GLY A 110 -14.78 -16.86 -40.85
CA GLY A 110 -14.98 -15.96 -39.72
C GLY A 110 -15.86 -16.50 -38.57
N ILE A 111 -16.09 -17.80 -38.48
CA ILE A 111 -16.79 -18.44 -37.34
C ILE A 111 -15.74 -19.01 -36.38
N PRO A 112 -15.91 -18.92 -35.05
CA PRO A 112 -14.98 -19.55 -34.09
C PRO A 112 -14.96 -21.08 -34.27
N PRO A 113 -13.89 -21.79 -33.84
CA PRO A 113 -13.80 -23.24 -34.01
C PRO A 113 -14.75 -24.04 -33.09
N ARG A 114 -15.09 -23.48 -31.93
CA ARG A 114 -15.93 -24.11 -30.90
C ARG A 114 -16.94 -23.10 -30.38
N CYS A 115 -18.17 -23.58 -30.18
CA CYS A 115 -19.22 -22.86 -29.48
C CYS A 115 -19.96 -23.80 -28.53
N VAL A 116 -20.60 -23.23 -27.51
CA VAL A 116 -21.60 -23.91 -26.69
C VAL A 116 -22.94 -23.86 -27.41
N PHE A 117 -23.54 -25.03 -27.61
CA PHE A 117 -24.88 -25.15 -28.17
C PHE A 117 -25.94 -24.97 -27.09
N LEU A 118 -26.88 -24.05 -27.31
CA LEU A 118 -27.98 -23.76 -26.37
C LEU A 118 -29.21 -24.59 -26.76
N GLU A 119 -29.20 -25.88 -26.40
CA GLU A 119 -30.22 -26.86 -26.79
C GLU A 119 -31.65 -26.46 -26.38
N GLU A 120 -31.85 -26.05 -25.12
CA GLU A 120 -33.17 -25.67 -24.60
C GLU A 120 -33.72 -24.44 -25.35
N MET A 121 -32.88 -23.42 -25.55
CA MET A 121 -33.29 -22.22 -26.27
C MET A 121 -33.57 -22.49 -27.75
N SER A 122 -32.73 -23.29 -28.40
CA SER A 122 -32.92 -23.69 -29.80
C SER A 122 -34.25 -24.43 -30.00
N ALA A 123 -34.67 -25.22 -29.03
CA ALA A 123 -35.96 -25.92 -29.07
C ALA A 123 -37.18 -24.99 -28.88
N GLU A 124 -37.01 -23.86 -28.19
CA GLU A 124 -38.06 -22.84 -27.98
C GLU A 124 -38.20 -21.88 -29.17
N MET A 125 -37.15 -21.73 -29.98
CA MET A 125 -37.17 -20.88 -31.16
C MET A 125 -37.84 -21.62 -32.33
N ASP A 126 -38.94 -21.07 -32.87
CA ASP A 126 -39.75 -21.66 -33.95
C ASP A 126 -38.98 -21.74 -35.31
N GLY A 127 -37.97 -22.61 -35.39
CA GLY A 127 -37.15 -22.83 -36.58
C GLY A 127 -36.05 -21.80 -36.83
N GLN A 128 -35.82 -20.87 -35.89
CA GLN A 128 -34.69 -19.93 -35.94
C GLN A 128 -33.44 -20.57 -35.32
N ASP A 129 -32.39 -20.73 -36.12
CA ASP A 129 -31.11 -21.35 -35.75
C ASP A 129 -29.93 -20.34 -35.69
N TRP A 130 -30.20 -19.04 -35.87
CA TRP A 130 -29.21 -17.97 -35.76
C TRP A 130 -29.44 -17.05 -34.55
N LEU A 131 -28.35 -16.47 -34.04
CA LEU A 131 -28.39 -15.44 -33.02
C LEU A 131 -28.47 -14.04 -33.67
N ASP A 132 -29.28 -13.18 -33.08
CA ASP A 132 -29.43 -11.78 -33.46
C ASP A 132 -29.51 -10.88 -32.20
N MET A 133 -29.79 -9.61 -32.39
CA MET A 133 -29.79 -8.62 -31.31
C MET A 133 -31.04 -8.67 -30.42
N ASP A 134 -32.07 -9.41 -30.83
CA ASP A 134 -33.31 -9.55 -30.08
C ASP A 134 -33.24 -10.76 -29.14
N ASN A 135 -32.48 -11.79 -29.52
CA ASN A 135 -32.36 -13.03 -28.73
C ASN A 135 -31.03 -13.16 -27.94
N ILE A 136 -30.00 -12.34 -28.21
CA ILE A 136 -28.68 -12.49 -27.59
C ILE A 136 -28.67 -12.36 -26.06
N GLU A 137 -29.53 -11.52 -25.48
CA GLU A 137 -29.58 -11.35 -24.03
C GLU A 137 -30.05 -12.63 -23.33
N GLN A 138 -31.09 -13.27 -23.88
CA GLN A 138 -31.59 -14.56 -23.41
C GLN A 138 -30.55 -15.67 -23.60
N ALA A 139 -29.86 -15.67 -24.75
CA ALA A 139 -28.82 -16.64 -25.06
C ALA A 139 -27.65 -16.56 -24.08
N LEU A 140 -27.20 -15.34 -23.74
CA LEU A 140 -26.16 -15.11 -22.74
C LEU A 140 -26.59 -15.50 -21.34
N PHE A 141 -27.81 -15.15 -20.95
CA PHE A 141 -28.35 -15.54 -19.66
C PHE A 141 -28.36 -17.07 -19.51
N ASN A 142 -28.89 -17.79 -20.50
CA ASN A 142 -28.87 -19.25 -20.53
C ASN A 142 -27.44 -19.79 -20.43
N ARG A 143 -26.50 -19.24 -21.23
CA ARG A 143 -25.08 -19.65 -21.20
C ARG A 143 -24.44 -19.46 -19.82
N LEU A 144 -24.75 -18.39 -19.11
CA LEU A 144 -24.17 -18.11 -17.79
C LEU A 144 -24.77 -18.99 -16.68
N LEU A 145 -26.01 -19.46 -16.84
CA LEU A 145 -26.67 -20.38 -15.89
C LEU A 145 -26.26 -21.85 -16.06
N MET A 146 -25.62 -22.20 -17.17
CA MET A 146 -25.16 -23.57 -17.42
C MET A 146 -24.07 -23.98 -16.41
N LEU A 147 -24.33 -25.06 -15.68
CA LEU A 147 -23.37 -25.61 -14.69
C LEU A 147 -22.13 -26.22 -15.35
N GLU A 148 -22.30 -26.84 -16.52
CA GLU A 148 -21.25 -27.56 -17.24
C GLU A 148 -21.27 -27.20 -18.74
N PRO A 149 -20.87 -25.98 -19.14
CA PRO A 149 -20.88 -25.54 -20.53
C PRO A 149 -20.02 -26.43 -21.44
N GLY A 150 -18.91 -26.95 -20.90
CA GLY A 150 -18.01 -27.88 -21.60
C GLY A 150 -18.69 -29.15 -22.15
N ASN A 151 -19.80 -29.60 -21.54
CA ASN A 151 -20.55 -30.77 -22.01
C ASN A 151 -21.40 -30.49 -23.26
N HIS A 152 -21.56 -29.22 -23.62
CA HIS A 152 -22.44 -28.75 -24.70
C HIS A 152 -21.62 -28.14 -25.85
N LEU A 153 -20.31 -28.42 -25.90
CA LEU A 153 -19.42 -27.92 -26.93
C LEU A 153 -19.63 -28.64 -28.26
N ILE A 154 -19.87 -27.87 -29.31
CA ILE A 154 -19.92 -28.39 -30.68
C ILE A 154 -18.76 -27.86 -31.53
N TYR A 155 -18.40 -28.61 -32.57
CA TYR A 155 -17.48 -28.13 -33.58
C TYR A 155 -18.23 -27.20 -34.54
N MET A 156 -17.66 -26.04 -34.83
CA MET A 156 -18.22 -25.09 -35.80
C MET A 156 -17.53 -25.17 -37.16
N THR A 157 -16.34 -25.77 -37.20
CA THR A 157 -15.53 -25.93 -38.41
C THR A 157 -15.16 -27.39 -38.60
N SER A 158 -14.94 -27.82 -39.84
CA SER A 158 -14.64 -29.20 -40.23
C SER A 158 -13.23 -29.70 -39.80
N CYS A 159 -12.49 -28.92 -39.03
CA CYS A 159 -11.15 -29.27 -38.59
C CYS A 159 -11.21 -30.20 -37.36
N ASN A 160 -10.93 -31.48 -37.57
CA ASN A 160 -10.97 -32.54 -36.54
C ASN A 160 -9.78 -32.54 -35.55
N ALA A 161 -8.97 -31.48 -35.52
CA ALA A 161 -7.86 -31.37 -34.58
C ALA A 161 -8.37 -30.89 -33.21
N VAL A 162 -7.98 -31.58 -32.13
CA VAL A 162 -8.30 -31.16 -30.76
C VAL A 162 -7.69 -29.79 -30.49
N ASN A 163 -8.53 -28.78 -30.30
CA ASN A 163 -8.10 -27.43 -29.95
C ASN A 163 -8.42 -27.15 -28.48
N LEU A 164 -7.52 -27.58 -27.60
CA LEU A 164 -7.69 -27.47 -26.15
C LEU A 164 -7.92 -26.03 -25.67
N SER A 165 -7.37 -25.03 -26.38
CA SER A 165 -7.62 -23.61 -26.05
C SER A 165 -9.05 -23.23 -26.36
N ALA A 166 -9.55 -23.55 -27.57
CA ALA A 166 -10.93 -23.23 -27.94
C ALA A 166 -11.96 -23.97 -27.07
N ASP A 167 -11.67 -25.21 -26.69
CA ASP A 167 -12.51 -25.98 -25.77
C ASP A 167 -12.58 -25.32 -24.40
N ARG A 168 -11.44 -24.84 -23.88
CA ARG A 168 -11.38 -24.11 -22.60
C ARG A 168 -12.11 -22.77 -22.70
N ASP A 169 -11.87 -21.99 -23.75
CA ASP A 169 -12.39 -20.63 -23.87
C ASP A 169 -13.92 -20.62 -24.07
N ALA A 170 -14.47 -21.56 -24.86
CA ALA A 170 -15.91 -21.72 -25.02
C ALA A 170 -16.56 -22.43 -23.83
N GLY A 171 -15.88 -23.42 -23.24
CA GLY A 171 -16.38 -24.26 -22.15
C GLY A 171 -16.17 -23.71 -20.75
N ASP A 172 -15.70 -22.47 -20.59
CA ASP A 172 -15.41 -21.87 -19.29
C ASP A 172 -16.65 -21.86 -18.39
N LYS A 173 -16.47 -22.37 -17.17
CA LYS A 173 -17.52 -22.49 -16.16
C LYS A 173 -17.68 -21.21 -15.36
N CYS A 174 -16.65 -20.38 -15.28
CA CYS A 174 -16.64 -19.20 -14.44
C CYS A 174 -17.26 -18.01 -15.20
N ALA A 175 -18.34 -17.44 -14.66
CA ALA A 175 -19.07 -16.36 -15.29
C ALA A 175 -18.21 -15.11 -15.54
N ILE A 176 -17.45 -14.65 -14.53
CA ILE A 176 -16.67 -13.40 -14.64
C ILE A 176 -15.50 -13.51 -15.65
N PRO A 177 -14.63 -14.54 -15.59
CA PRO A 177 -13.58 -14.74 -16.59
C PRO A 177 -14.12 -14.91 -18.00
N PHE A 178 -15.23 -15.66 -18.16
CA PHE A 178 -15.90 -15.82 -19.45
C PHE A 178 -16.37 -14.47 -20.00
N LEU A 179 -17.03 -13.64 -19.19
CA LEU A 179 -17.52 -12.33 -19.61
C LEU A 179 -16.38 -11.35 -19.92
N TYR A 180 -15.28 -11.39 -19.18
CA TYR A 180 -14.08 -10.62 -19.49
C TYR A 180 -13.46 -11.05 -20.82
N ALA A 181 -13.34 -12.35 -21.09
CA ALA A 181 -12.84 -12.86 -22.36
C ALA A 181 -13.78 -12.47 -23.52
N CYS A 182 -15.10 -12.46 -23.29
CA CYS A 182 -16.07 -11.93 -24.26
C CYS A 182 -15.87 -10.43 -24.48
N TYR A 183 -15.61 -9.66 -23.43
CA TYR A 183 -15.35 -8.22 -23.51
C TYR A 183 -14.09 -7.94 -24.35
N GLN A 184 -13.00 -8.68 -24.15
CA GLN A 184 -11.79 -8.58 -24.96
C GLN A 184 -12.07 -8.88 -26.44
N ARG A 185 -12.78 -9.98 -26.72
CA ARG A 185 -13.18 -10.32 -28.11
C ARG A 185 -14.09 -9.27 -28.73
N ALA A 186 -15.06 -8.73 -27.99
CA ALA A 186 -15.93 -7.66 -28.45
C ALA A 186 -15.14 -6.38 -28.76
N LYS A 187 -14.21 -6.01 -27.89
CA LYS A 187 -13.32 -4.85 -28.08
C LYS A 187 -12.45 -5.01 -29.34
N GLU A 188 -11.91 -6.19 -29.57
CA GLU A 188 -11.19 -6.48 -30.80
C GLU A 188 -12.11 -6.40 -32.04
N GLU A 189 -13.31 -6.97 -31.97
CA GLU A 189 -14.27 -6.93 -33.08
C GLU A 189 -14.67 -5.49 -33.43
N VAL A 190 -14.89 -4.62 -32.44
CA VAL A 190 -15.18 -3.19 -32.65
C VAL A 190 -14.13 -2.50 -33.55
N THR A 191 -12.86 -2.94 -33.51
CA THR A 191 -11.80 -2.39 -34.36
C THR A 191 -11.74 -2.99 -35.76
N LYS A 192 -12.36 -4.16 -35.98
CA LYS A 192 -12.26 -4.96 -37.20
C LYS A 192 -13.51 -4.88 -38.08
N VAL A 193 -14.68 -4.68 -37.48
CA VAL A 193 -15.97 -4.72 -38.20
C VAL A 193 -16.18 -3.51 -39.11
N PRO A 194 -16.88 -3.68 -40.25
CA PRO A 194 -17.33 -2.56 -41.09
C PRO A 194 -18.22 -1.58 -40.31
N GLU A 195 -18.27 -0.33 -40.76
CA GLU A 195 -19.04 0.76 -40.12
C GLU A 195 -20.52 0.40 -39.86
N LYS A 196 -21.14 -0.35 -40.77
CA LYS A 196 -22.53 -0.83 -40.62
C LYS A 196 -22.74 -1.77 -39.43
N LEU A 197 -21.71 -2.53 -39.05
CA LEU A 197 -21.77 -3.50 -37.95
C LEU A 197 -21.22 -2.95 -36.62
N LEU A 198 -20.65 -1.75 -36.64
CA LEU A 198 -19.98 -1.15 -35.49
C LEU A 198 -20.93 -0.95 -34.30
N SER A 199 -22.15 -0.46 -34.53
CA SER A 199 -23.16 -0.27 -33.49
C SER A 199 -23.51 -1.58 -32.78
N TYR A 200 -23.60 -2.68 -33.54
CA TYR A 200 -23.85 -4.01 -33.02
C TYR A 200 -22.68 -4.55 -32.21
N ALA A 201 -21.44 -4.39 -32.69
CA ALA A 201 -20.24 -4.79 -31.93
C ALA A 201 -20.11 -4.02 -30.61
N VAL A 202 -20.38 -2.71 -30.63
CA VAL A 202 -20.43 -1.88 -29.41
C VAL A 202 -21.54 -2.36 -28.47
N ARG A 203 -22.72 -2.71 -28.99
CA ARG A 203 -23.80 -3.29 -28.18
C ARG A 203 -23.36 -4.61 -27.54
N CYS A 204 -22.68 -5.50 -28.26
CA CYS A 204 -22.12 -6.74 -27.69
C CYS A 204 -21.11 -6.46 -26.56
N LYS A 205 -20.22 -5.46 -26.72
CA LYS A 205 -19.30 -5.04 -25.65
C LYS A 205 -20.07 -4.51 -24.43
N ASN A 206 -21.13 -3.75 -24.63
CA ASN A 206 -21.96 -3.25 -23.53
C ASN A 206 -22.74 -4.39 -22.84
N LEU A 207 -23.15 -5.41 -23.60
CA LEU A 207 -23.79 -6.61 -23.04
C LEU A 207 -22.87 -7.39 -22.11
N THR A 208 -21.56 -7.49 -22.40
CA THR A 208 -20.62 -8.16 -21.48
C THR A 208 -20.52 -7.41 -20.15
N VAL A 209 -20.44 -6.08 -20.19
CA VAL A 209 -20.41 -5.23 -18.99
C VAL A 209 -21.73 -5.33 -18.21
N SER A 210 -22.87 -5.22 -18.90
CA SER A 210 -24.21 -5.31 -18.30
C SER A 210 -24.46 -6.67 -17.64
N ASN A 211 -24.12 -7.77 -18.32
CA ASN A 211 -24.24 -9.11 -17.74
C ASN A 211 -23.31 -9.30 -16.54
N THR A 212 -22.09 -8.75 -16.58
CA THR A 212 -21.18 -8.79 -15.41
C THR A 212 -21.80 -8.06 -14.23
N ARG A 213 -22.46 -6.92 -14.47
CA ARG A 213 -23.22 -6.20 -13.44
C ARG A 213 -24.30 -7.09 -12.84
N THR A 214 -25.12 -7.72 -13.68
CA THR A 214 -26.18 -8.65 -13.24
C THR A 214 -25.60 -9.78 -12.40
N VAL A 215 -24.51 -10.40 -12.85
CA VAL A 215 -23.81 -11.48 -12.11
C VAL A 215 -23.39 -11.03 -10.70
N LEU A 216 -22.89 -9.80 -10.56
CA LEU A 216 -22.44 -9.26 -9.27
C LEU A 216 -23.60 -8.78 -8.37
N LEU A 217 -24.72 -8.36 -8.95
CA LEU A 217 -25.92 -7.91 -8.23
C LEU A 217 -26.82 -9.06 -7.77
N THR A 218 -26.85 -10.17 -8.51
CA THR A 218 -27.68 -11.35 -8.23
C THR A 218 -26.86 -12.65 -8.23
N PRO A 219 -25.81 -12.76 -7.41
CA PRO A 219 -24.94 -13.93 -7.37
C PRO A 219 -25.67 -15.23 -7.02
N GLU A 220 -26.82 -15.16 -6.33
CA GLU A 220 -27.60 -16.33 -5.89
C GLU A 220 -28.13 -17.17 -7.05
N ILE A 221 -28.28 -16.58 -8.24
CA ILE A 221 -28.79 -17.28 -9.42
C ILE A 221 -27.72 -18.23 -10.01
N TYR A 222 -26.44 -17.94 -9.77
CA TYR A 222 -25.30 -18.68 -10.32
C TYR A 222 -24.82 -19.76 -9.35
N ILE A 223 -25.60 -20.85 -9.26
CA ILE A 223 -25.37 -21.95 -8.32
C ILE A 223 -23.98 -22.56 -8.53
N ARG A 224 -23.27 -22.86 -7.42
CA ARG A 224 -21.90 -23.43 -7.37
C ARG A 224 -20.79 -22.50 -7.88
N GLN A 225 -21.06 -21.23 -8.11
CA GLN A 225 -20.06 -20.23 -8.43
C GLN A 225 -19.88 -19.25 -7.27
N ASN A 226 -18.64 -18.80 -7.05
CA ASN A 226 -18.34 -17.68 -6.17
C ASN A 226 -17.87 -16.51 -7.04
N VAL A 227 -18.81 -15.68 -7.48
CA VAL A 227 -18.53 -14.62 -8.47
C VAL A 227 -17.61 -13.53 -7.92
N TYR A 228 -17.66 -13.28 -6.61
CA TYR A 228 -16.76 -12.33 -5.94
C TYR A 228 -15.32 -12.85 -5.90
N GLU A 229 -15.15 -14.15 -5.69
CA GLU A 229 -13.86 -14.82 -5.78
C GLU A 229 -13.31 -14.82 -7.21
N GLN A 230 -14.16 -15.10 -8.20
CA GLN A 230 -13.78 -15.02 -9.61
C GLN A 230 -13.32 -13.61 -10.01
N LEU A 231 -13.97 -12.56 -9.51
CA LEU A 231 -13.55 -11.18 -9.74
C LEU A 231 -12.17 -10.90 -9.10
N LEU A 232 -11.95 -11.37 -7.87
CA LEU A 232 -10.65 -11.26 -7.21
C LEU A 232 -9.55 -11.99 -7.98
N ASP A 233 -9.83 -13.20 -8.44
CA ASP A 233 -8.88 -14.04 -9.20
C ASP A 233 -8.52 -13.38 -10.54
N LEU A 234 -9.51 -12.86 -11.27
CA LEU A 234 -9.28 -12.11 -12.51
C LEU A 234 -8.34 -10.90 -12.29
N LEU A 235 -8.57 -10.14 -11.22
CA LEU A 235 -7.73 -8.99 -10.87
C LEU A 235 -6.30 -9.42 -10.50
N LEU A 236 -6.14 -10.51 -9.75
CA LEU A 236 -4.82 -11.06 -9.39
C LEU A 236 -4.06 -11.60 -10.62
N GLU A 237 -4.76 -12.26 -11.53
CA GLU A 237 -4.19 -12.71 -12.82
C GLU A 237 -3.73 -11.51 -13.65
N GLY A 238 -4.51 -10.42 -13.69
CA GLY A 238 -4.12 -9.17 -14.34
C GLY A 238 -2.81 -8.58 -13.78
N VAL A 239 -2.66 -8.57 -12.45
CA VAL A 239 -1.41 -8.14 -11.78
C VAL A 239 -0.24 -9.07 -12.12
N GLY A 240 -0.45 -10.39 -12.10
CA GLY A 240 0.60 -11.39 -12.35
C GLY A 240 1.02 -11.52 -13.82
N GLY A 241 0.10 -11.29 -14.76
CA GLY A 241 0.28 -11.48 -16.20
C GLY A 241 0.66 -10.22 -16.99
N ALA A 242 0.87 -9.08 -16.32
CA ALA A 242 1.12 -7.77 -16.96
C ALA A 242 -0.01 -7.31 -17.92
N GLN A 243 -1.24 -7.74 -17.67
CA GLN A 243 -2.45 -7.34 -18.40
C GLN A 243 -3.38 -6.47 -17.53
N LEU A 244 -2.87 -5.93 -16.43
CA LEU A 244 -3.65 -5.19 -15.44
C LEU A 244 -4.44 -4.04 -16.08
N ASP A 245 -3.87 -3.33 -17.04
CA ASP A 245 -4.55 -2.20 -17.69
C ASP A 245 -5.83 -2.63 -18.42
N GLU A 246 -5.81 -3.79 -19.09
CA GLU A 246 -6.99 -4.32 -19.80
C GLU A 246 -8.07 -4.81 -18.82
N VAL A 247 -7.66 -5.47 -17.73
CA VAL A 247 -8.58 -5.91 -16.68
C VAL A 247 -9.20 -4.70 -15.98
N VAL A 248 -8.39 -3.68 -15.67
CA VAL A 248 -8.85 -2.44 -15.04
C VAL A 248 -9.84 -1.72 -15.94
N GLU A 249 -9.59 -1.59 -17.25
CA GLU A 249 -10.53 -0.96 -18.18
C GLU A 249 -11.92 -1.62 -18.14
N PHE A 250 -11.95 -2.96 -18.18
CA PHE A 250 -13.20 -3.72 -18.04
C PHE A 250 -13.87 -3.47 -16.69
N VAL A 251 -13.10 -3.52 -15.59
CA VAL A 251 -13.62 -3.34 -14.23
C VAL A 251 -14.14 -1.91 -14.02
N GLU A 252 -13.49 -0.88 -14.55
CA GLU A 252 -13.97 0.51 -14.46
C GLU A 252 -15.31 0.69 -15.20
N GLU A 253 -15.51 0.05 -16.36
CA GLU A 253 -16.81 0.08 -17.06
C GLU A 253 -17.91 -0.61 -16.22
N VAL A 254 -17.58 -1.72 -15.54
CA VAL A 254 -18.51 -2.42 -14.64
C VAL A 254 -18.82 -1.57 -13.41
N ILE A 255 -17.82 -0.95 -12.79
CA ILE A 255 -17.98 -0.05 -11.63
C ILE A 255 -18.90 1.12 -12.01
N ALA A 256 -18.69 1.75 -13.17
CA ALA A 256 -19.54 2.83 -13.64
C ALA A 256 -21.01 2.39 -13.75
N GLY A 257 -21.26 1.17 -14.25
CA GLY A 257 -22.60 0.58 -14.29
C GLY A 257 -23.20 0.32 -12.91
N LEU A 258 -22.41 -0.23 -11.97
CA LEU A 258 -22.84 -0.51 -10.59
C LEU A 258 -23.17 0.78 -9.82
N LEU A 259 -22.44 1.87 -10.08
CA LEU A 259 -22.69 3.15 -9.41
C LEU A 259 -23.93 3.86 -9.97
N ALA A 260 -24.26 3.65 -11.25
CA ALA A 260 -25.42 4.24 -11.89
C ALA A 260 -26.75 3.64 -11.42
N ASP A 261 -26.76 2.38 -10.99
CA ASP A 261 -27.96 1.66 -10.55
C ASP A 261 -27.65 0.80 -9.32
N GLN A 262 -28.11 1.28 -8.15
CA GLN A 262 -27.92 0.65 -6.84
C GLN A 262 -29.25 0.20 -6.21
N GLU A 263 -30.29 -0.06 -7.02
CA GLU A 263 -31.60 -0.48 -6.50
C GLU A 263 -31.55 -1.90 -5.90
N VAL A 264 -30.75 -2.79 -6.49
CA VAL A 264 -30.66 -4.21 -6.06
C VAL A 264 -29.64 -4.40 -4.94
N ARG A 265 -28.43 -3.86 -5.14
CA ARG A 265 -27.35 -3.82 -4.15
C ARG A 265 -26.56 -2.55 -4.32
N THR A 266 -26.05 -2.03 -3.21
CA THR A 266 -25.09 -0.93 -3.21
C THR A 266 -23.72 -1.40 -3.69
N PHE A 267 -22.90 -0.45 -4.16
CA PHE A 267 -21.52 -0.77 -4.55
C PHE A 267 -20.70 -1.39 -3.41
N SER A 268 -20.96 -0.96 -2.17
CA SER A 268 -20.31 -1.50 -0.97
C SER A 268 -20.68 -2.97 -0.72
N GLU A 269 -21.94 -3.37 -0.95
CA GLU A 269 -22.40 -4.76 -0.82
C GLU A 269 -21.81 -5.69 -1.89
N VAL A 270 -21.37 -5.16 -3.04
CA VAL A 270 -20.70 -5.92 -4.10
C VAL A 270 -19.20 -6.08 -3.81
N ILE A 271 -18.53 -5.01 -3.38
CA ILE A 271 -17.08 -5.01 -3.14
C ILE A 271 -16.71 -5.59 -1.77
N GLY A 272 -17.57 -5.47 -0.76
CA GLY A 272 -17.34 -5.99 0.59
C GLY A 272 -16.91 -7.47 0.61
N PRO A 273 -17.66 -8.39 -0.02
CA PRO A 273 -17.28 -9.80 -0.11
C PRO A 273 -15.94 -10.04 -0.82
N VAL A 274 -15.58 -9.23 -1.82
CA VAL A 274 -14.28 -9.30 -2.50
C VAL A 274 -13.15 -8.97 -1.52
N LEU A 275 -13.34 -7.95 -0.68
CA LEU A 275 -12.40 -7.56 0.37
C LEU A 275 -12.31 -8.62 1.50
N ASP A 276 -13.43 -9.26 1.87
CA ASP A 276 -13.45 -10.35 2.84
C ASP A 276 -12.64 -11.56 2.35
N ILE A 277 -12.80 -11.96 1.08
CA ILE A 277 -12.04 -13.05 0.46
C ILE A 277 -10.55 -12.67 0.36
N PHE A 278 -10.26 -11.43 -0.05
CA PHE A 278 -8.90 -10.89 -0.07
C PHE A 278 -8.24 -11.02 1.30
N GLN A 279 -8.91 -10.55 2.37
CA GLN A 279 -8.39 -10.64 3.73
C GLN A 279 -8.19 -12.09 4.16
N GLY A 280 -9.17 -12.96 3.88
CA GLY A 280 -9.14 -14.38 4.21
C GLY A 280 -7.94 -15.11 3.63
N ARG A 281 -7.56 -14.79 2.38
CA ARG A 281 -6.40 -15.38 1.70
C ARG A 281 -5.08 -14.76 2.15
N VAL A 282 -5.03 -13.45 2.39
CA VAL A 282 -3.79 -12.75 2.81
C VAL A 282 -3.35 -13.11 4.22
N LYS A 283 -4.27 -13.45 5.13
CA LYS A 283 -3.93 -13.77 6.54
C LYS A 283 -2.92 -14.92 6.69
N ASP A 284 -2.91 -15.84 5.72
CA ASP A 284 -2.11 -17.07 5.77
C ASP A 284 -0.77 -16.93 5.02
N LEU A 285 -0.53 -15.78 4.37
CA LEU A 285 0.71 -15.51 3.64
C LEU A 285 1.85 -15.10 4.57
N ASP A 286 3.07 -15.37 4.13
CA ASP A 286 4.30 -14.97 4.82
C ASP A 286 5.08 -13.90 4.04
N LEU A 287 5.86 -13.11 4.77
CA LEU A 287 6.59 -11.94 4.25
C LEU A 287 7.44 -12.22 2.99
N CYS A 288 8.06 -13.40 2.89
CA CYS A 288 8.98 -13.74 1.79
C CYS A 288 8.29 -14.49 0.64
N GLN A 289 6.96 -14.60 0.63
CA GLN A 289 6.21 -15.24 -0.45
C GLN A 289 5.92 -14.23 -1.56
N LEU A 290 6.25 -14.55 -2.82
CA LEU A 290 5.99 -13.66 -3.96
C LEU A 290 4.49 -13.35 -4.15
N LEU A 291 3.62 -14.31 -3.84
CA LEU A 291 2.17 -14.15 -3.92
C LEU A 291 1.66 -12.98 -3.07
N LEU A 292 2.27 -12.74 -1.90
CA LEU A 292 1.95 -11.58 -1.05
C LEU A 292 2.09 -10.27 -1.82
N PHE A 293 3.13 -10.13 -2.65
CA PHE A 293 3.39 -8.90 -3.39
C PHE A 293 2.37 -8.66 -4.49
N SER A 294 1.85 -9.72 -5.13
CA SER A 294 0.71 -9.62 -6.05
C SER A 294 -0.55 -9.10 -5.34
N TYR A 295 -0.83 -9.58 -4.12
CA TYR A 295 -1.92 -9.06 -3.30
C TYR A 295 -1.71 -7.59 -2.89
N LEU A 296 -0.47 -7.20 -2.57
CA LEU A 296 -0.16 -5.80 -2.24
C LEU A 296 -0.30 -4.88 -3.45
N ASP A 297 0.08 -5.33 -4.64
CA ASP A 297 -0.11 -4.59 -5.88
C ASP A 297 -1.60 -4.41 -6.20
N LEU A 298 -2.41 -5.44 -5.97
CA LEU A 298 -3.85 -5.32 -6.08
C LEU A 298 -4.44 -4.35 -5.03
N LEU A 299 -3.97 -4.42 -3.79
CA LEU A 299 -4.40 -3.47 -2.74
C LEU A 299 -3.99 -2.03 -3.08
N LEU A 300 -2.85 -1.84 -3.75
CA LEU A 300 -2.47 -0.54 -4.28
C LEU A 300 -3.43 -0.05 -5.37
N TYR A 301 -3.88 -0.92 -6.27
CA TYR A 301 -4.94 -0.58 -7.22
C TYR A 301 -6.23 -0.17 -6.49
N PHE A 302 -6.71 -0.97 -5.52
CA PHE A 302 -7.89 -0.65 -4.71
C PHE A 302 -7.79 0.70 -4.01
N SER A 303 -6.61 1.07 -3.51
CA SER A 303 -6.40 2.37 -2.87
C SER A 303 -6.31 3.54 -3.83
N ARG A 304 -6.08 3.29 -5.12
CA ARG A 304 -5.99 4.31 -6.19
C ARG A 304 -7.34 4.56 -6.84
N GLN A 305 -8.15 3.51 -7.02
CA GLN A 305 -9.50 3.61 -7.56
C GLN A 305 -10.40 4.29 -6.51
N LYS A 306 -11.07 5.37 -6.88
CA LYS A 306 -11.77 6.29 -5.96
C LYS A 306 -12.90 5.61 -5.16
N ASP A 307 -13.73 4.84 -5.84
CA ASP A 307 -14.94 4.25 -5.28
C ASP A 307 -14.60 3.03 -4.42
N ILE A 308 -13.69 2.16 -4.89
CA ILE A 308 -13.14 1.03 -4.12
C ILE A 308 -12.39 1.55 -2.89
N ALA A 309 -11.59 2.61 -3.01
CA ALA A 309 -10.88 3.19 -1.87
C ALA A 309 -11.85 3.70 -0.78
N THR A 310 -13.02 4.19 -1.18
CA THR A 310 -14.07 4.62 -0.24
C THR A 310 -14.62 3.41 0.52
N VAL A 311 -15.03 2.36 -0.20
CA VAL A 311 -15.50 1.10 0.40
C VAL A 311 -14.40 0.45 1.27
N LEU A 312 -13.15 0.48 0.82
CA LEU A 312 -12.00 -0.08 1.56
C LEU A 312 -11.84 0.60 2.92
N VAL A 313 -11.90 1.93 2.99
CA VAL A 313 -11.71 2.66 4.25
C VAL A 313 -12.90 2.48 5.21
N GLU A 314 -14.11 2.28 4.69
CA GLU A 314 -15.27 1.86 5.49
C GLU A 314 -15.12 0.41 5.99
N HIS A 315 -14.64 -0.48 5.13
CA HIS A 315 -14.46 -1.90 5.42
C HIS A 315 -13.38 -2.17 6.48
N ILE A 316 -12.32 -1.34 6.54
CA ILE A 316 -11.27 -1.51 7.56
C ILE A 316 -11.65 -0.98 8.95
N GLN A 317 -12.86 -0.45 9.16
CA GLN A 317 -13.28 0.00 10.49
C GLN A 317 -13.40 -1.19 11.45
N PRO A 318 -12.86 -1.09 12.68
CA PRO A 318 -12.90 -2.19 13.64
C PRO A 318 -14.32 -2.41 14.17
N LYS A 319 -14.68 -3.67 14.45
CA LYS A 319 -15.97 -4.03 15.06
C LYS A 319 -16.17 -3.43 16.45
N ASP A 320 -15.09 -3.35 17.24
CA ASP A 320 -15.07 -2.64 18.52
C ASP A 320 -13.87 -1.67 18.53
N PRO A 321 -14.12 -0.35 18.37
CA PRO A 321 -13.09 0.69 18.31
C PRO A 321 -12.26 0.86 19.58
N ASN A 322 -12.70 0.32 20.73
CA ASN A 322 -11.97 0.43 21.99
C ASN A 322 -10.98 -0.73 22.22
N ASN A 323 -11.04 -1.77 21.38
CA ASN A 323 -10.22 -2.95 21.51
C ASN A 323 -9.10 -2.97 20.46
N GLY A 324 -7.85 -2.85 20.92
CA GLY A 324 -6.68 -2.79 20.05
C GLY A 324 -6.52 -4.02 19.15
N LEU A 325 -6.92 -5.21 19.60
CA LEU A 325 -6.89 -6.44 18.80
C LEU A 325 -7.88 -6.39 17.62
N GLN A 326 -8.99 -5.65 17.74
CA GLN A 326 -9.97 -5.57 16.65
C GLN A 326 -9.42 -4.79 15.45
N TYR A 327 -8.55 -3.80 15.67
CA TYR A 327 -7.82 -3.14 14.59
C TYR A 327 -6.90 -4.11 13.85
N GLN A 328 -6.26 -5.05 14.57
CA GLN A 328 -5.45 -6.09 13.94
C GLN A 328 -6.28 -7.04 13.07
N LYS A 329 -7.55 -7.27 13.42
CA LYS A 329 -8.46 -8.18 12.70
C LYS A 329 -9.11 -7.55 11.46
N THR A 330 -8.86 -6.28 11.15
CA THR A 330 -9.34 -5.66 9.91
C THR A 330 -8.46 -6.06 8.73
N LEU A 331 -8.89 -5.78 7.50
CA LEU A 331 -8.08 -6.06 6.30
C LEU A 331 -6.70 -5.38 6.39
N LEU A 332 -6.67 -4.06 6.66
CA LEU A 332 -5.41 -3.33 6.83
C LEU A 332 -4.59 -3.87 8.01
N GLY A 333 -5.23 -4.23 9.13
CA GLY A 333 -4.52 -4.79 10.27
C GLY A 333 -3.94 -6.19 10.03
N THR A 334 -4.61 -7.00 9.22
CA THR A 334 -4.15 -8.32 8.80
C THR A 334 -2.88 -8.18 7.97
N VAL A 335 -2.89 -7.27 6.98
CA VAL A 335 -1.70 -6.95 6.19
C VAL A 335 -0.58 -6.43 7.08
N LEU A 336 -0.85 -5.45 7.95
CA LEU A 336 0.15 -4.88 8.86
C LEU A 336 0.77 -5.92 9.80
N SER A 337 0.10 -7.04 10.07
CA SER A 337 0.60 -8.09 10.96
C SER A 337 1.59 -9.07 10.30
N ILE A 338 1.78 -9.00 8.99
CA ILE A 338 2.69 -9.89 8.26
C ILE A 338 4.13 -9.49 8.54
N SER A 339 4.93 -10.41 9.07
CA SER A 339 6.31 -10.14 9.49
C SER A 339 7.14 -11.42 9.58
N CYS A 340 8.44 -11.26 9.82
CA CYS A 340 9.33 -12.34 10.24
C CYS A 340 9.30 -12.61 11.75
N LEU A 341 8.47 -11.90 12.52
CA LEU A 341 8.23 -12.17 13.94
C LEU A 341 7.33 -13.41 14.14
N LEU A 342 7.32 -13.95 15.35
CA LEU A 342 6.40 -15.05 15.71
C LEU A 342 4.94 -14.60 15.58
N LYS A 343 4.10 -15.40 14.90
CA LYS A 343 2.65 -15.17 14.80
C LYS A 343 1.97 -15.26 16.17
N THR A 344 2.37 -16.26 16.97
CA THR A 344 1.87 -16.48 18.33
C THR A 344 3.04 -16.40 19.33
N PRO A 345 2.99 -15.51 20.34
CA PRO A 345 4.02 -15.44 21.36
C PRO A 345 4.30 -16.81 22.00
N GLY A 346 5.58 -17.18 22.11
CA GLY A 346 6.01 -18.44 22.73
C GLY A 346 5.91 -19.68 21.84
N VAL A 347 5.19 -19.64 20.71
CA VAL A 347 5.04 -20.77 19.78
C VAL A 347 6.00 -20.59 18.61
N VAL A 348 7.10 -21.36 18.64
CA VAL A 348 8.14 -21.35 17.58
C VAL A 348 7.88 -22.42 16.52
N GLU A 349 6.98 -23.36 16.80
CA GLU A 349 6.60 -24.43 15.86
C GLU A 349 5.99 -23.83 14.59
N GLY A 350 6.52 -24.21 13.43
CA GLY A 350 6.11 -23.65 12.14
C GLY A 350 6.68 -22.26 11.81
N HIS A 351 7.55 -21.69 12.66
CA HIS A 351 8.24 -20.44 12.33
C HIS A 351 9.26 -20.63 11.22
N GLY A 352 9.11 -19.92 10.10
CA GLY A 352 9.92 -20.12 8.89
C GLY A 352 11.32 -19.49 8.92
N PHE A 353 11.69 -18.74 9.98
CA PHE A 353 12.92 -17.95 10.04
C PHE A 353 13.87 -18.43 11.14
N PHE A 354 15.18 -18.32 10.88
CA PHE A 354 16.27 -18.67 11.80
C PHE A 354 16.08 -20.03 12.47
N LEU A 355 15.89 -21.08 11.66
CA LEU A 355 15.74 -22.46 12.12
C LEU A 355 17.07 -22.98 12.69
N ASN A 356 17.02 -23.57 13.89
CA ASN A 356 18.18 -24.17 14.58
C ASN A 356 19.42 -23.24 14.65
N PRO A 357 19.28 -22.03 15.21
CA PRO A 357 20.32 -21.00 15.13
C PRO A 357 21.66 -21.42 15.75
N SER A 358 21.70 -22.33 16.73
CA SER A 358 22.96 -22.82 17.29
C SER A 358 23.81 -23.64 16.30
N ARG A 359 23.20 -24.15 15.23
CA ARG A 359 23.87 -24.95 14.18
C ARG A 359 24.23 -24.13 12.95
N SER A 360 23.61 -22.97 12.78
CA SER A 360 23.83 -22.08 11.64
C SER A 360 25.13 -21.29 11.82
N SER A 361 25.87 -21.14 10.72
CA SER A 361 27.06 -20.28 10.71
C SER A 361 26.66 -18.78 10.79
N PRO A 362 27.53 -17.91 11.31
CA PRO A 362 27.27 -16.47 11.32
C PRO A 362 27.03 -15.88 9.93
N GLN A 363 27.60 -16.47 8.87
CA GLN A 363 27.40 -16.04 7.49
C GLN A 363 25.99 -16.38 6.98
N GLU A 364 25.51 -17.60 7.24
CA GLU A 364 24.15 -18.01 6.86
C GLU A 364 23.10 -17.15 7.57
N MET A 365 23.31 -16.86 8.87
CA MET A 365 22.43 -15.98 9.63
C MET A 365 22.35 -14.57 9.02
N LYS A 366 23.50 -14.01 8.60
CA LYS A 366 23.55 -12.71 7.93
C LYS A 366 22.87 -12.72 6.55
N VAL A 367 23.01 -13.80 5.78
CA VAL A 367 22.31 -13.93 4.48
C VAL A 367 20.80 -13.97 4.69
N GLN A 368 20.34 -14.73 5.69
CA GLN A 368 18.91 -14.78 6.04
C GLN A 368 18.38 -13.42 6.50
N GLU A 369 19.11 -12.71 7.36
CA GLU A 369 18.81 -11.34 7.79
C GLU A 369 18.72 -10.39 6.59
N SER A 370 19.69 -10.44 5.66
CA SER A 370 19.69 -9.62 4.44
C SER A 370 18.49 -9.91 3.54
N ASN A 371 18.09 -11.17 3.40
CA ASN A 371 16.92 -11.55 2.61
C ASN A 371 15.63 -10.99 3.23
N ILE A 372 15.48 -11.14 4.56
CA ILE A 372 14.36 -10.54 5.31
C ILE A 372 14.33 -9.02 5.10
N HIS A 373 15.48 -8.34 5.24
CA HIS A 373 15.55 -6.89 5.06
C HIS A 373 15.12 -6.42 3.66
N GLN A 374 15.43 -7.19 2.62
CA GLN A 374 15.00 -6.89 1.25
C GLN A 374 13.47 -6.96 1.11
N PHE A 375 12.86 -8.06 1.54
CA PHE A 375 11.41 -8.24 1.48
C PHE A 375 10.68 -7.22 2.37
N MET A 376 11.17 -6.97 3.58
CA MET A 376 10.62 -5.94 4.47
C MET A 376 10.70 -4.55 3.84
N GLY A 377 11.81 -4.20 3.19
CA GLY A 377 11.96 -2.91 2.51
C GLY A 377 10.89 -2.70 1.44
N GLN A 378 10.70 -3.69 0.56
CA GLN A 378 9.67 -3.66 -0.47
C GLN A 378 8.26 -3.62 0.13
N PHE A 379 8.02 -4.41 1.18
CA PHE A 379 6.76 -4.46 1.90
C PHE A 379 6.40 -3.08 2.49
N HIS A 380 7.34 -2.43 3.17
CA HIS A 380 7.17 -1.10 3.74
C HIS A 380 6.95 -0.01 2.68
N ASP A 381 7.57 -0.14 1.50
CA ASP A 381 7.31 0.76 0.36
C ASP A 381 5.87 0.66 -0.13
N LYS A 382 5.33 -0.56 -0.26
CA LYS A 382 3.93 -0.79 -0.65
C LYS A 382 2.97 -0.28 0.41
N LEU A 383 3.22 -0.54 1.70
CA LEU A 383 2.40 -0.01 2.80
C LEU A 383 2.38 1.52 2.85
N HIS A 384 3.54 2.16 2.68
CA HIS A 384 3.63 3.61 2.60
C HIS A 384 2.81 4.14 1.42
N GLN A 385 2.93 3.52 0.24
CA GLN A 385 2.19 3.94 -0.95
C GLN A 385 0.67 3.75 -0.76
N LEU A 386 0.23 2.67 -0.11
CA LEU A 386 -1.16 2.43 0.26
C LEU A 386 -1.72 3.57 1.12
N LEU A 387 -1.07 3.88 2.25
CA LEU A 387 -1.51 4.96 3.13
C LEU A 387 -1.49 6.32 2.41
N LYS A 388 -0.46 6.57 1.60
CA LYS A 388 -0.35 7.80 0.81
C LYS A 388 -1.50 7.94 -0.19
N ASN A 389 -1.86 6.88 -0.92
CA ASN A 389 -2.96 6.90 -1.88
C ASN A 389 -4.27 7.27 -1.14
N LEU A 390 -4.58 6.56 -0.05
CA LEU A 390 -5.81 6.79 0.73
C LEU A 390 -5.89 8.21 1.33
N LEU A 391 -4.77 8.76 1.82
CA LEU A 391 -4.70 10.15 2.29
C LEU A 391 -4.94 11.18 1.16
N GLN A 392 -4.68 10.82 -0.10
CA GLN A 392 -4.77 11.69 -1.27
C GLN A 392 -6.09 11.58 -2.03
N GLN A 393 -6.90 10.54 -1.82
CA GLN A 393 -8.16 10.30 -2.55
C GLN A 393 -9.19 11.41 -2.38
N SER A 394 -9.79 11.51 -1.19
CA SER A 394 -10.83 12.48 -0.88
C SER A 394 -10.69 12.99 0.55
N GLY A 395 -11.36 14.10 0.87
CA GLY A 395 -11.41 14.60 2.25
C GLY A 395 -12.02 13.59 3.23
N GLU A 396 -13.00 12.82 2.76
CA GLU A 396 -13.68 11.80 3.58
C GLU A 396 -12.79 10.57 3.81
N THR A 397 -12.21 10.02 2.75
CA THR A 397 -11.26 8.90 2.84
C THR A 397 -10.10 9.23 3.77
N ARG A 398 -9.59 10.47 3.67
CA ARG A 398 -8.54 10.97 4.58
C ARG A 398 -9.01 11.02 6.02
N HIS A 399 -10.19 11.60 6.27
CA HIS A 399 -10.75 11.71 7.62
C HIS A 399 -10.93 10.33 8.26
N LEU A 400 -11.57 9.38 7.55
CA LEU A 400 -11.80 8.04 8.05
C LEU A 400 -10.50 7.26 8.31
N LEU A 401 -9.49 7.40 7.45
CA LEU A 401 -8.17 6.78 7.68
C LEU A 401 -7.46 7.40 8.90
N LEU A 402 -7.45 8.72 9.03
CA LEU A 402 -6.82 9.38 10.18
C LEU A 402 -7.57 9.06 11.48
N SER A 403 -8.91 9.01 11.45
CA SER A 403 -9.76 8.53 12.55
C SER A 403 -9.41 7.10 12.94
N TRP A 404 -9.22 6.21 11.95
CA TRP A 404 -8.79 4.84 12.18
C TRP A 404 -7.41 4.79 12.87
N LEU A 405 -6.44 5.58 12.39
CA LEU A 405 -5.10 5.66 13.00
C LEU A 405 -5.18 6.18 14.44
N GLY A 406 -5.89 7.28 14.66
CA GLY A 406 -6.03 7.87 16.00
C GLY A 406 -6.76 6.96 16.99
N GLY A 407 -7.83 6.29 16.55
CA GLY A 407 -8.54 5.27 17.33
C GLY A 407 -7.67 4.05 17.63
N CYS A 408 -6.92 3.56 16.63
CA CYS A 408 -6.01 2.43 16.77
C CYS A 408 -4.97 2.67 17.85
N LEU A 409 -4.31 3.83 17.81
CA LEU A 409 -3.27 4.19 18.78
C LEU A 409 -3.85 4.34 20.19
N GLN A 410 -5.03 4.95 20.31
CA GLN A 410 -5.72 5.10 21.60
C GLN A 410 -6.14 3.76 22.20
N ALA A 411 -6.72 2.86 21.41
CA ALA A 411 -7.12 1.52 21.85
C ALA A 411 -5.92 0.67 22.29
N ASN A 412 -4.72 1.02 21.81
CA ASN A 412 -3.46 0.37 22.12
C ASN A 412 -2.57 1.13 23.12
N ALA A 413 -3.05 2.25 23.69
CA ALA A 413 -2.28 3.07 24.63
C ALA A 413 -1.85 2.33 25.91
N GLY A 414 -2.46 1.18 26.22
CA GLY A 414 -2.04 0.32 27.33
C GLY A 414 -0.74 -0.44 27.10
N ARG A 415 -0.24 -0.53 25.85
CA ARG A 415 0.94 -1.34 25.48
C ARG A 415 2.24 -0.94 26.20
N THR A 416 2.40 0.32 26.56
CA THR A 416 3.60 0.86 27.22
C THR A 416 3.47 0.94 28.74
N LYS A 417 2.31 0.62 29.31
CA LYS A 417 2.10 0.68 30.76
C LYS A 417 2.81 -0.48 31.46
N ILE A 418 3.37 -0.22 32.63
CA ILE A 418 4.17 -1.17 33.42
C ILE A 418 3.43 -2.50 33.67
N TRP A 419 2.12 -2.45 33.92
CA TRP A 419 1.30 -3.64 34.15
C TRP A 419 1.12 -4.51 32.90
N ALA A 420 1.21 -3.95 31.68
CA ALA A 420 1.14 -4.73 30.45
C ALA A 420 2.35 -5.68 30.28
N ASN A 421 3.48 -5.37 30.93
CA ASN A 421 4.65 -6.25 30.99
C ASN A 421 4.57 -7.33 32.08
N GLN A 422 3.57 -7.26 32.97
CA GLN A 422 3.37 -8.17 34.11
C GLN A 422 2.08 -9.00 34.01
N MET A 423 1.22 -8.69 33.02
CA MET A 423 -0.03 -9.39 32.79
C MET A 423 0.20 -10.84 32.33
N PRO A 424 -0.61 -11.80 32.80
CA PRO A 424 -0.63 -13.16 32.24
C PRO A 424 -0.84 -13.14 30.71
N GLU A 425 -0.22 -14.09 30.00
CA GLU A 425 -0.25 -14.19 28.52
C GLU A 425 -1.66 -14.09 27.91
N ILE A 426 -2.69 -14.46 28.67
CA ILE A 426 -4.11 -14.40 28.28
C ILE A 426 -4.59 -12.97 27.98
N PHE A 427 -4.02 -11.93 28.62
CA PHE A 427 -4.40 -10.53 28.39
C PHE A 427 -3.65 -9.87 27.21
N PHE A 428 -2.67 -10.55 26.60
CA PHE A 428 -2.10 -10.09 25.31
C PHE A 428 -3.14 -10.07 24.19
N GLN A 429 -4.30 -10.71 24.40
CA GLN A 429 -5.43 -10.73 23.47
C GLN A 429 -6.22 -9.39 23.40
N MET A 430 -5.78 -8.32 24.07
CA MET A 430 -6.44 -7.01 24.01
C MET A 430 -5.77 -6.01 23.06
N TYR A 431 -4.53 -6.25 22.65
CA TYR A 431 -3.72 -5.30 21.87
C TYR A 431 -3.27 -5.90 20.53
N ALA A 432 -3.00 -5.02 19.57
CA ALA A 432 -2.37 -5.42 18.32
C ALA A 432 -0.91 -5.86 18.56
N SER A 433 -0.38 -6.69 17.68
CA SER A 433 0.94 -7.31 17.78
C SER A 433 2.11 -6.33 17.58
N ASP A 434 3.33 -6.76 17.95
CA ASP A 434 4.54 -5.97 17.69
C ASP A 434 4.85 -5.87 16.19
N ALA A 435 4.53 -6.91 15.41
CA ALA A 435 4.62 -6.91 13.94
C ALA A 435 3.77 -5.79 13.32
N PHE A 436 2.52 -5.69 13.76
CA PHE A 436 1.59 -4.63 13.36
C PHE A 436 2.19 -3.24 13.57
N PHE A 437 2.71 -2.97 14.77
CA PHE A 437 3.24 -1.65 15.12
C PHE A 437 4.55 -1.31 14.42
N LEU A 438 5.44 -2.28 14.19
CA LEU A 438 6.66 -2.06 13.42
C LEU A 438 6.32 -1.68 11.97
N ASN A 439 5.42 -2.41 11.33
CA ASN A 439 5.05 -2.17 9.94
C ASN A 439 4.27 -0.85 9.79
N LEU A 440 3.36 -0.55 10.71
CA LEU A 440 2.67 0.75 10.74
C LEU A 440 3.66 1.89 10.96
N GLY A 441 4.57 1.73 11.93
CA GLY A 441 5.63 2.69 12.22
C GLY A 441 6.52 2.96 11.01
N ALA A 442 6.93 1.92 10.28
CA ALA A 442 7.74 2.06 9.07
C ALA A 442 7.02 2.83 7.94
N ALA A 443 5.72 2.59 7.76
CA ALA A 443 4.91 3.31 6.77
C ALA A 443 4.73 4.79 7.14
N LEU A 444 4.40 5.08 8.40
CA LEU A 444 4.23 6.45 8.91
C LEU A 444 5.57 7.23 8.93
N LEU A 445 6.67 6.56 9.25
CA LEU A 445 8.03 7.12 9.13
C LEU A 445 8.32 7.61 7.71
N LYS A 446 7.94 6.84 6.69
CA LYS A 446 8.09 7.22 5.28
C LYS A 446 7.23 8.45 4.93
N LEU A 447 5.99 8.53 5.44
CA LEU A 447 5.13 9.72 5.26
C LEU A 447 5.72 11.00 5.87
N CYS A 448 6.58 10.87 6.89
CA CYS A 448 7.25 12.00 7.52
C CYS A 448 8.51 12.48 6.78
N GLN A 449 9.11 11.65 5.91
CA GLN A 449 10.37 11.98 5.23
C GLN A 449 10.38 13.31 4.44
N PRO A 450 9.27 13.76 3.81
CA PRO A 450 9.26 15.06 3.11
C PRO A 450 9.61 16.27 3.97
N PHE A 451 9.51 16.16 5.30
CA PHE A 451 9.86 17.22 6.25
C PHE A 451 10.91 16.81 7.29
N CYS A 452 11.38 15.57 7.30
CA CYS A 452 12.45 15.09 8.19
C CYS A 452 13.84 15.42 7.62
N ARG A 453 14.16 16.71 7.56
CA ARG A 453 15.53 17.19 7.29
C ARG A 453 15.93 18.15 8.41
N PRO A 454 17.18 18.10 8.92
CA PRO A 454 17.62 18.91 10.05
C PRO A 454 17.27 20.40 9.99
N ARG A 455 17.25 21.01 8.80
CA ARG A 455 16.91 22.44 8.62
C ARG A 455 15.67 22.66 7.77
N SER A 456 14.70 21.75 7.85
CA SER A 456 13.45 21.83 7.07
C SER A 456 12.53 22.94 7.62
N PRO A 457 12.28 24.05 6.89
CA PRO A 457 11.36 25.09 7.37
C PRO A 457 9.93 24.56 7.53
N LYS A 458 9.54 23.53 6.76
CA LYS A 458 8.24 22.86 6.89
C LYS A 458 8.05 22.26 8.28
N LEU A 459 9.10 21.79 8.94
CA LEU A 459 8.98 21.20 10.27
C LEU A 459 8.57 22.24 11.32
N LEU A 460 8.93 23.51 11.13
CA LEU A 460 8.58 24.60 12.04
C LEU A 460 7.08 24.96 11.98
N THR A 461 6.33 24.45 11.00
CA THR A 461 4.86 24.59 10.97
C THR A 461 4.16 23.60 11.91
N PHE A 462 4.90 22.70 12.57
CA PHE A 462 4.37 21.83 13.59
C PHE A 462 3.79 22.65 14.74
N ASN A 463 2.55 22.34 15.14
CA ASN A 463 1.87 23.04 16.22
C ASN A 463 1.59 22.09 17.40
N PRO A 464 2.33 22.21 18.52
CA PRO A 464 2.21 21.31 19.66
C PRO A 464 0.95 21.55 20.50
N THR A 465 0.24 22.67 20.33
CA THR A 465 -1.05 22.89 21.02
C THR A 465 -2.10 21.82 20.68
N TYR A 466 -1.89 21.08 19.58
CA TYR A 466 -2.63 19.87 19.25
C TYR A 466 -2.71 18.87 20.42
N CYS A 467 -1.59 18.65 21.11
CA CYS A 467 -1.49 17.66 22.20
C CYS A 467 -2.25 18.09 23.47
N ALA A 468 -2.55 19.37 23.61
CA ALA A 468 -3.25 19.91 24.78
C ALA A 468 -4.78 19.97 24.59
N LEU A 469 -5.29 19.60 23.41
CA LEU A 469 -6.72 19.55 23.15
C LEU A 469 -7.37 18.43 23.97
N LYS A 470 -8.37 18.82 24.76
CA LYS A 470 -9.23 17.90 25.50
C LYS A 470 -10.15 17.13 24.56
N GLU A 471 -11.00 16.30 25.13
CA GLU A 471 -12.01 15.55 24.39
C GLU A 471 -12.87 16.47 23.51
N LEU A 472 -12.87 16.18 22.21
CA LEU A 472 -13.61 16.87 21.16
C LEU A 472 -14.69 15.93 20.62
N SER A 473 -15.81 16.50 20.16
CA SER A 473 -16.81 15.77 19.38
C SER A 473 -16.24 15.31 18.03
N GLU A 474 -16.80 14.25 17.43
CA GLU A 474 -16.33 13.74 16.13
C GLU A 474 -16.44 14.80 15.01
N GLU A 475 -17.46 15.68 15.06
CA GLU A 475 -17.61 16.78 14.11
C GLU A 475 -16.49 17.83 14.27
N GLU A 476 -16.14 18.19 15.50
CA GLU A 476 -15.01 19.09 15.76
C GLU A 476 -13.67 18.47 15.33
N ARG A 477 -13.48 17.17 15.55
CA ARG A 477 -12.27 16.46 15.12
C ARG A 477 -12.10 16.52 13.61
N ARG A 478 -13.20 16.29 12.87
CA ARG A 478 -13.23 16.41 11.41
C ARG A 478 -12.92 17.84 10.95
N ASN A 479 -13.60 18.83 11.52
CA ASN A 479 -13.47 20.22 11.10
C ASN A 479 -12.11 20.85 11.45
N ARG A 480 -11.49 20.41 12.56
CA ARG A 480 -10.22 20.95 13.05
C ARG A 480 -9.00 20.11 12.63
N ASN A 481 -9.19 18.97 11.96
CA ASN A 481 -8.15 17.97 11.67
C ASN A 481 -7.44 17.49 12.95
N VAL A 482 -8.20 16.85 13.85
CA VAL A 482 -7.69 16.35 15.14
C VAL A 482 -8.12 14.91 15.37
N HIS A 483 -7.36 13.97 14.81
CA HIS A 483 -7.71 12.55 14.84
C HIS A 483 -7.04 11.76 15.97
N ALA A 484 -5.84 12.13 16.41
CA ALA A 484 -5.20 11.47 17.55
C ALA A 484 -5.96 11.78 18.86
N ARG A 485 -5.92 10.83 19.79
CA ARG A 485 -6.70 10.87 21.04
C ARG A 485 -5.80 10.60 22.25
N GLY A 486 -6.24 11.06 23.42
CA GLY A 486 -5.59 10.78 24.71
C GLY A 486 -4.31 11.57 25.03
N LEU A 487 -3.88 12.48 24.15
CA LEU A 487 -2.65 13.27 24.35
C LEU A 487 -2.74 14.26 25.51
N ASP A 488 -3.94 14.70 25.88
CA ASP A 488 -4.20 15.60 27.02
C ASP A 488 -3.84 14.97 28.37
N LYS A 489 -3.70 13.64 28.41
CA LYS A 489 -3.33 12.86 29.60
C LYS A 489 -1.83 12.59 29.68
N GLU A 490 -1.08 12.90 28.62
CA GLU A 490 0.35 12.66 28.58
C GLU A 490 1.11 13.73 29.36
N THR A 491 2.17 13.32 30.05
CA THR A 491 3.04 14.26 30.76
C THR A 491 3.86 15.03 29.73
N CYS A 492 3.91 16.36 29.85
CA CYS A 492 4.69 17.22 28.95
C CYS A 492 6.04 17.62 29.56
N LEU A 493 6.99 18.03 28.71
CA LEU A 493 8.36 18.38 29.09
C LEU A 493 8.44 19.45 30.18
N VAL A 494 7.49 20.39 30.17
CA VAL A 494 7.37 21.47 31.16
C VAL A 494 5.91 21.53 31.63
N PRO A 495 5.62 21.75 32.92
CA PRO A 495 4.25 21.91 33.38
C PRO A 495 3.61 23.19 32.82
N LEU A 496 2.31 23.16 32.56
CA LEU A 496 1.56 24.34 32.12
C LEU A 496 1.54 25.41 33.23
N PRO A 497 1.98 26.65 32.97
CA PRO A 497 1.89 27.73 33.94
C PRO A 497 0.42 28.07 34.28
N PRO A 498 0.07 28.30 35.56
CA PRO A 498 -1.33 28.49 35.99
C PRO A 498 -2.03 29.75 35.44
N GLN A 499 -1.30 30.68 34.81
CA GLN A 499 -1.80 31.97 34.32
C GLN A 499 -1.77 32.12 32.79
N GLN A 500 -1.35 31.08 32.05
CA GLN A 500 -1.21 31.17 30.60
C GLN A 500 -2.54 30.85 29.91
N SER A 501 -3.12 31.82 29.19
CA SER A 501 -4.25 31.57 28.30
C SER A 501 -3.78 30.79 27.08
N VAL A 502 -4.37 29.61 26.83
CA VAL A 502 -4.01 28.77 25.69
C VAL A 502 -4.85 29.17 24.48
N GLU A 503 -4.20 29.74 23.46
CA GLU A 503 -4.82 29.95 22.15
C GLU A 503 -4.61 28.72 21.28
N TYR A 504 -5.70 28.03 20.95
CA TYR A 504 -5.66 26.85 20.07
C TYR A 504 -5.87 27.27 18.62
N ALA A 505 -5.19 26.58 17.70
CA ALA A 505 -5.44 26.76 16.28
C ALA A 505 -6.88 26.34 15.89
N GLN A 506 -7.44 27.03 14.90
CA GLN A 506 -8.75 26.68 14.32
C GLN A 506 -8.69 25.32 13.64
N SER A 507 -7.62 25.04 12.87
CA SER A 507 -7.34 23.74 12.28
C SER A 507 -5.85 23.44 12.30
N TYR A 508 -5.51 22.16 12.22
CA TYR A 508 -4.13 21.69 12.19
C TYR A 508 -3.74 21.15 10.81
N SER A 509 -2.43 21.20 10.55
CA SER A 509 -1.86 20.70 9.31
C SER A 509 -1.74 19.17 9.34
N LEU A 510 -1.81 18.54 8.16
CA LEU A 510 -1.53 17.11 8.02
C LEU A 510 -0.09 16.76 8.48
N LEU A 511 0.85 17.71 8.39
CA LEU A 511 2.20 17.52 8.94
C LEU A 511 2.16 17.32 10.45
N THR A 512 1.37 18.14 11.17
CA THR A 512 1.19 18.01 12.61
C THR A 512 0.62 16.65 12.97
N GLU A 513 -0.45 16.23 12.30
CA GLU A 513 -1.07 14.93 12.55
C GLU A 513 -0.12 13.77 12.25
N ASN A 514 0.54 13.80 11.09
CA ASN A 514 1.49 12.76 10.70
C ASN A 514 2.64 12.63 11.70
N LEU A 515 3.22 13.74 12.15
CA LEU A 515 4.32 13.71 13.13
C LEU A 515 3.86 13.11 14.46
N ILE A 516 2.69 13.52 14.96
CA ILE A 516 2.12 13.02 16.23
C ILE A 516 1.79 11.53 16.12
N LEU A 517 1.05 11.13 15.09
CA LEU A 517 0.69 9.73 14.86
C LEU A 517 1.93 8.84 14.73
N THR A 518 2.97 9.33 14.04
CA THR A 518 4.24 8.60 13.90
C THR A 518 4.95 8.44 15.24
N GLN A 519 5.10 9.53 16.02
CA GLN A 519 5.78 9.47 17.31
C GLN A 519 5.01 8.60 18.33
N MET A 520 3.69 8.67 18.35
CA MET A 520 2.85 7.75 19.14
C MET A 520 3.03 6.30 18.70
N THR A 521 3.07 6.02 17.40
CA THR A 521 3.28 4.66 16.88
C THR A 521 4.64 4.11 17.28
N LEU A 522 5.70 4.93 17.23
CA LEU A 522 7.04 4.54 17.68
C LEU A 522 7.10 4.25 19.17
N HIS A 523 6.40 5.06 19.98
CA HIS A 523 6.31 4.85 21.43
C HIS A 523 5.58 3.53 21.77
N LEU A 524 4.44 3.25 21.13
CA LEU A 524 3.66 2.03 21.36
C LEU A 524 4.26 0.77 20.72
N GLY A 525 5.14 0.94 19.72
CA GLY A 525 5.76 -0.12 18.94
C GLY A 525 7.23 -0.32 19.26
N PHE A 526 8.07 0.53 18.67
CA PHE A 526 9.52 0.40 18.66
C PHE A 526 10.13 0.50 20.07
N HIS A 527 9.69 1.47 20.89
CA HIS A 527 10.19 1.65 22.26
C HIS A 527 9.98 0.39 23.11
N ARG A 528 8.75 -0.14 23.14
CA ARG A 528 8.42 -1.41 23.82
C ARG A 528 9.27 -2.58 23.29
N LEU A 529 9.43 -2.69 21.98
CA LEU A 529 10.19 -3.77 21.37
C LEU A 529 11.68 -3.71 21.76
N HIS A 530 12.26 -2.52 21.79
CA HIS A 530 13.63 -2.31 22.24
C HIS A 530 13.83 -2.81 23.68
N GLU A 531 12.93 -2.48 24.62
CA GLU A 531 13.02 -2.99 25.99
C GLU A 531 12.97 -4.52 26.06
N GLN A 532 12.08 -5.14 25.28
CA GLN A 532 11.98 -6.60 25.20
C GLN A 532 13.25 -7.22 24.62
N MET A 533 13.83 -6.64 23.57
CA MET A 533 15.09 -7.09 22.98
C MET A 533 16.24 -7.06 23.98
N VAL A 534 16.33 -6.03 24.81
CA VAL A 534 17.35 -5.94 25.86
C VAL A 534 17.19 -7.07 26.89
N LYS A 535 15.95 -7.33 27.33
CA LYS A 535 15.65 -8.44 28.26
C LYS A 535 15.93 -9.81 27.65
N MET A 536 15.59 -10.01 26.37
CA MET A 536 15.90 -11.25 25.63
C MET A 536 17.41 -11.46 25.53
N ASN A 537 18.18 -10.43 25.19
CA ASN A 537 19.63 -10.53 25.08
C ASN A 537 20.29 -10.88 26.43
N GLN A 538 19.85 -10.25 27.53
CA GLN A 538 20.32 -10.60 28.89
C GLN A 538 19.98 -12.06 29.25
N SER A 539 18.76 -12.50 28.91
CA SER A 539 18.30 -13.86 29.17
C SER A 539 19.10 -14.89 28.36
N LEU A 540 19.44 -14.59 27.11
CA LEU A 540 20.30 -15.42 26.27
C LEU A 540 21.70 -15.56 26.86
N HIS A 541 22.32 -14.47 27.31
CA HIS A 541 23.64 -14.53 27.94
C HIS A 541 23.63 -15.39 29.21
N ARG A 542 22.61 -15.22 30.06
CA ARG A 542 22.44 -16.05 31.27
C ARG A 542 22.27 -17.53 30.91
N LEU A 543 21.36 -17.82 29.97
CA LEU A 543 21.05 -19.18 29.55
C LEU A 543 22.25 -19.86 28.89
N GLN A 544 23.03 -19.12 28.10
CA GLN A 544 24.27 -19.62 27.51
C GLN A 544 25.29 -20.02 28.57
N GLY A 545 25.45 -19.23 29.64
CA GLY A 545 26.31 -19.55 30.76
C GLY A 545 25.90 -20.84 31.46
N THR A 546 24.62 -20.91 31.88
CA THR A 546 24.06 -22.10 32.55
C THR A 546 24.09 -23.35 31.67
N TRP A 547 23.83 -23.21 30.37
CA TRP A 547 23.89 -24.33 29.43
C TRP A 547 25.31 -24.90 29.30
N ARG A 548 26.35 -24.04 29.22
CA ARG A 548 27.75 -24.48 29.19
C ARG A 548 28.14 -25.24 30.47
N GLU A 549 27.69 -24.77 31.63
CA GLU A 549 27.93 -25.46 32.91
C GLU A 549 27.22 -26.82 32.97
N ALA A 550 25.97 -26.90 32.48
CA ALA A 550 25.20 -28.14 32.40
C ALA A 550 25.82 -29.15 31.41
N GLN A 551 26.43 -28.69 30.32
CA GLN A 551 27.16 -29.56 29.39
C GLN A 551 28.38 -30.22 30.04
N LEU A 552 29.08 -29.51 30.94
CA LEU A 552 30.23 -30.07 31.66
C LEU A 552 29.83 -31.13 32.68
N THR A 553 28.64 -31.02 33.26
CA THR A 553 28.13 -31.96 34.26
C THR A 553 27.44 -33.19 33.65
N GLY A 554 26.97 -33.09 32.40
CA GLY A 554 26.36 -34.19 31.65
C GLY A 554 24.97 -34.59 32.18
N GLY A 555 23.92 -34.49 31.35
CA GLY A 555 22.59 -34.94 31.74
C GLY A 555 21.45 -34.42 30.86
N PRO A 556 20.21 -34.92 31.04
CA PRO A 556 19.03 -34.53 30.25
C PRO A 556 18.64 -33.06 30.41
N ALA A 557 19.05 -32.42 31.51
CA ALA A 557 18.86 -30.99 31.73
C ALA A 557 19.62 -30.12 30.69
N ALA A 558 20.75 -30.59 30.16
CA ALA A 558 21.52 -29.86 29.16
C ALA A 558 20.77 -29.77 27.81
N GLU A 559 20.01 -30.80 27.44
CA GLU A 559 19.21 -30.78 26.20
C GLU A 559 17.99 -29.88 26.34
N GLN A 560 17.32 -29.88 27.50
CA GLN A 560 16.21 -28.95 27.78
C GLN A 560 16.68 -27.48 27.73
N LEU A 561 17.83 -27.18 28.33
CA LEU A 561 18.42 -25.83 28.27
C LEU A 561 18.83 -25.44 26.85
N ARG A 562 19.33 -26.41 26.05
CA ARG A 562 19.62 -26.21 24.63
C ARG A 562 18.36 -25.87 23.84
N GLU A 563 17.28 -26.62 24.00
CA GLU A 563 16.01 -26.32 23.34
C GLU A 563 15.45 -24.94 23.72
N GLN A 564 15.51 -24.57 25.01
CA GLN A 564 15.14 -23.23 25.46
C GLN A 564 16.01 -22.15 24.82
N PHE A 565 17.31 -22.41 24.68
CA PHE A 565 18.25 -21.49 24.05
C PHE A 565 17.96 -21.33 22.56
N GLU A 566 17.75 -22.42 21.83
CA GLU A 566 17.39 -22.39 20.41
C GLU A 566 16.11 -21.58 20.19
N ARG A 567 15.05 -21.85 20.97
CA ARG A 567 13.78 -21.12 20.89
C ARG A 567 13.98 -19.63 21.12
N LEU A 568 14.62 -19.25 22.22
CA LEU A 568 14.84 -17.83 22.54
C LEU A 568 15.75 -17.14 21.51
N MET A 569 16.75 -17.84 20.98
CA MET A 569 17.64 -17.31 19.94
C MET A 569 16.89 -17.08 18.63
N THR A 570 16.01 -18.00 18.21
CA THR A 570 15.14 -17.80 17.04
C THR A 570 14.26 -16.56 17.19
N VAL A 571 13.64 -16.37 18.36
CA VAL A 571 12.85 -15.15 18.64
C VAL A 571 13.73 -13.91 18.58
N TYR A 572 14.87 -13.92 19.26
CA TYR A 572 15.78 -12.78 19.30
C TYR A 572 16.29 -12.38 17.91
N LEU A 573 16.70 -13.34 17.09
CA LEU A 573 17.19 -13.08 15.73
C LEU A 573 16.09 -12.55 14.81
N SER A 574 14.89 -13.13 14.90
CA SER A 574 13.71 -12.66 14.16
C SER A 574 13.36 -11.23 14.54
N THR A 575 13.35 -10.93 15.84
CA THR A 575 13.07 -9.58 16.36
C THR A 575 14.16 -8.59 15.98
N LYS A 576 15.43 -9.00 16.04
CA LYS A 576 16.54 -8.18 15.59
C LYS A 576 16.39 -7.84 14.11
N ALA A 577 16.24 -8.83 13.23
CA ALA A 577 16.06 -8.61 11.79
C ALA A 577 14.89 -7.68 11.48
N ALA A 578 13.76 -7.82 12.19
CA ALA A 578 12.62 -6.91 12.02
C ALA A 578 12.94 -5.46 12.45
N ALA A 579 13.66 -5.29 13.56
CA ALA A 579 13.97 -3.99 14.14
C ALA A 579 15.16 -3.28 13.44
N THR A 580 16.01 -4.01 12.71
CA THR A 580 17.23 -3.49 12.09
C THR A 580 17.16 -3.32 10.58
N GLN A 581 15.97 -3.32 9.98
CA GLN A 581 15.80 -3.06 8.55
C GLN A 581 16.43 -1.69 8.19
N PRO A 582 17.43 -1.62 7.29
CA PRO A 582 18.24 -0.39 7.11
C PRO A 582 17.45 0.84 6.67
N GLY A 583 16.46 0.67 5.79
CA GLY A 583 15.62 1.77 5.29
C GLY A 583 14.75 2.38 6.39
N MET A 584 14.17 1.54 7.25
CA MET A 584 13.40 1.96 8.42
C MET A 584 14.29 2.68 9.43
N LEU A 585 15.48 2.14 9.73
CA LEU A 585 16.44 2.78 10.63
C LEU A 585 16.87 4.16 10.11
N GLN A 586 17.14 4.29 8.81
CA GLN A 586 17.46 5.58 8.22
C GLN A 586 16.30 6.58 8.30
N CYS A 587 15.07 6.12 8.02
CA CYS A 587 13.89 6.98 8.15
C CYS A 587 13.66 7.42 9.61
N CYS A 588 13.86 6.51 10.57
CA CYS A 588 13.76 6.80 12.00
C CYS A 588 14.84 7.77 12.45
N LEU A 589 16.09 7.57 12.03
CA LEU A 589 17.20 8.49 12.31
C LEU A 589 16.90 9.91 11.79
N ASN A 590 16.43 10.03 10.55
CA ASN A 590 16.05 11.33 9.98
C ASN A 590 14.96 12.00 10.83
N LEU A 591 13.95 11.24 11.27
CA LEU A 591 12.88 11.74 12.13
C LEU A 591 13.40 12.17 13.49
N GLN A 592 14.24 11.36 14.15
CA GLN A 592 14.73 11.67 15.49
C GLN A 592 15.70 12.86 15.49
N ALA A 593 16.57 12.98 14.48
CA ALA A 593 17.43 14.15 14.31
C ALA A 593 16.62 15.43 14.04
N SER A 594 15.57 15.32 13.22
CA SER A 594 14.63 16.42 12.96
C SER A 594 13.85 16.79 14.21
N SER A 595 13.41 15.80 15.00
CA SER A 595 12.72 16.00 16.28
C SER A 595 13.63 16.66 17.31
N ALA A 596 14.92 16.28 17.36
CA ALA A 596 15.95 16.95 18.16
C ALA A 596 16.02 18.44 17.81
N THR A 597 16.06 18.75 16.52
CA THR A 597 16.11 20.13 16.02
C THR A 597 14.85 20.89 16.37
N LEU A 598 13.67 20.31 16.14
CA LEU A 598 12.38 20.90 16.50
C LEU A 598 12.32 21.22 18.00
N LEU A 599 12.69 20.28 18.87
CA LEU A 599 12.71 20.50 20.31
C LEU A 599 13.68 21.62 20.70
N VAL A 600 14.86 21.70 20.08
CA VAL A 600 15.79 22.83 20.28
C VAL A 600 15.14 24.15 19.87
N GLN A 601 14.46 24.22 18.72
CA GLN A 601 13.77 25.43 18.27
C GLN A 601 12.66 25.87 19.24
N LEU A 602 11.85 24.92 19.74
CA LEU A 602 10.85 25.18 20.78
C LEU A 602 11.51 25.62 22.10
N GLY A 603 12.68 25.07 22.42
CA GLY A 603 13.53 25.55 23.51
C GLY A 603 13.95 27.00 23.30
N LEU A 604 14.39 27.38 22.11
CA LEU A 604 14.75 28.77 21.83
C LEU A 604 13.56 29.75 21.79
N SER A 605 12.33 29.28 22.11
CA SER A 605 11.08 30.04 21.96
C SER A 605 10.87 30.55 20.53
N ASN A 606 11.40 29.83 19.53
CA ASN A 606 11.23 30.19 18.13
C ASN A 606 9.82 29.81 17.66
N GLN A 607 9.10 30.81 17.17
CA GLN A 607 7.79 30.65 16.51
C GLN A 607 7.81 31.14 15.06
N GLY A 608 8.99 31.52 14.55
CA GLY A 608 9.18 32.00 13.19
C GLY A 608 9.31 30.88 12.16
N PRO A 609 9.20 31.22 10.86
CA PRO A 609 9.33 30.25 9.76
C PRO A 609 10.79 29.84 9.48
N GLU A 610 11.77 30.52 10.08
CA GLU A 610 13.20 30.28 9.91
C GLU A 610 13.82 29.67 11.16
N HIS A 611 14.90 28.90 10.99
CA HIS A 611 15.59 28.29 12.13
C HIS A 611 16.39 29.34 12.88
N ALA A 612 16.10 29.51 14.17
CA ALA A 612 16.92 30.31 15.06
C ALA A 612 18.28 29.63 15.26
N GLN A 613 19.35 30.42 15.19
CA GLN A 613 20.70 29.94 15.49
C GLN A 613 20.83 29.64 16.99
N LEU A 614 21.41 28.49 17.32
CA LEU A 614 21.72 28.16 18.71
C LEU A 614 22.89 29.02 19.20
N SER A 615 22.66 29.78 20.26
CA SER A 615 23.65 30.62 20.93
C SER A 615 23.46 30.56 22.44
N PHE A 616 24.54 30.78 23.19
CA PHE A 616 24.54 30.80 24.65
C PHE A 616 24.95 32.19 25.16
N PRO A 617 24.39 32.68 26.30
CA PRO A 617 23.39 32.02 27.15
C PRO A 617 22.04 31.83 26.44
N LEU A 618 21.31 30.78 26.83
CA LEU A 618 20.01 30.47 26.22
C LEU A 618 18.99 31.57 26.55
N PRO A 619 18.06 31.89 25.62
CA PRO A 619 17.02 32.86 25.88
C PRO A 619 16.09 32.40 27.02
N PRO A 620 15.51 33.32 27.80
CA PRO A 620 14.50 32.98 28.80
C PRO A 620 13.24 32.37 28.16
N LEU A 621 12.62 31.43 28.85
CA LEU A 621 11.39 30.77 28.42
C LEU A 621 10.17 31.66 28.64
N HIS A 622 9.77 32.41 27.62
CA HIS A 622 8.48 33.13 27.60
C HIS A 622 7.47 32.35 26.75
N ASN A 623 6.26 32.10 27.30
CA ASN A 623 5.15 31.41 26.61
C ASN A 623 5.59 30.15 25.85
N SER A 624 6.36 29.29 26.51
CA SER A 624 7.00 28.15 25.84
C SER A 624 5.98 27.10 25.42
N LEU A 625 6.07 26.70 24.16
CA LEU A 625 5.30 25.59 23.61
C LEU A 625 5.76 24.21 24.11
N LEU A 626 6.86 24.14 24.88
CA LEU A 626 7.32 22.91 25.53
C LEU A 626 6.31 22.36 26.55
N CYS A 627 5.43 23.21 27.08
CA CYS A 627 4.35 22.77 27.98
C CYS A 627 3.23 21.98 27.29
N HIS A 628 3.25 21.94 25.95
CA HIS A 628 2.36 21.14 25.12
C HIS A 628 3.09 19.99 24.41
N MET A 629 4.37 19.77 24.73
CA MET A 629 5.17 18.69 24.15
C MET A 629 5.21 17.49 25.08
N PRO A 630 4.58 16.35 24.72
CA PRO A 630 4.67 15.13 25.51
C PRO A 630 6.11 14.64 25.68
N GLU A 631 6.42 14.08 26.85
CA GLU A 631 7.76 13.57 27.19
C GLU A 631 8.22 12.45 26.25
N PHE A 632 7.27 11.63 25.74
CA PHE A 632 7.59 10.51 24.85
C PHE A 632 8.33 10.92 23.56
N PHE A 633 8.24 12.18 23.12
CA PHE A 633 9.04 12.69 21.99
C PHE A 633 10.54 12.61 22.29
N ALA A 634 10.95 12.97 23.50
CA ALA A 634 12.33 12.90 23.94
C ALA A 634 12.74 11.47 24.33
N GLU A 635 11.82 10.68 24.87
CA GLU A 635 12.07 9.25 25.16
C GLU A 635 12.33 8.46 23.88
N ASN A 636 11.46 8.59 22.86
CA ASN A 636 11.63 7.94 21.56
C ASN A 636 12.99 8.27 20.94
N LEU A 637 13.40 9.54 20.99
CA LEU A 637 14.71 9.98 20.53
C LEU A 637 15.82 9.26 21.29
N GLY A 638 15.77 9.30 22.62
CA GLY A 638 16.81 8.72 23.46
C GLY A 638 16.95 7.21 23.29
N ASP A 639 15.84 6.49 23.31
CA ASP A 639 15.84 5.03 23.17
C ASP A 639 16.27 4.58 21.79
N PHE A 640 15.96 5.34 20.74
CA PHE A 640 16.44 5.04 19.40
C PHE A 640 17.97 5.10 19.30
N PHE A 641 18.62 6.14 19.84
CA PHE A 641 20.09 6.23 19.79
C PHE A 641 20.77 5.18 20.69
N VAL A 642 20.19 4.86 21.84
CA VAL A 642 20.65 3.74 22.67
C VAL A 642 20.48 2.40 21.94
N PHE A 643 19.38 2.21 21.22
CA PHE A 643 19.15 1.03 20.39
C PHE A 643 20.21 0.92 19.29
N LEU A 644 20.48 2.00 18.54
CA LEU A 644 21.47 1.99 17.47
C LEU A 644 22.84 1.57 18.02
N ARG A 645 23.26 2.10 19.17
CA ARG A 645 24.56 1.76 19.77
C ARG A 645 24.69 0.27 20.08
N ARG A 646 23.59 -0.37 20.47
CA ARG A 646 23.55 -1.78 20.88
C ARG A 646 23.40 -2.73 19.70
N PHE A 647 22.61 -2.37 18.69
CA PHE A 647 22.15 -3.30 17.66
C PHE A 647 22.50 -2.89 16.22
N ALA A 648 22.87 -1.64 15.97
CA ALA A 648 23.15 -1.07 14.64
C ALA A 648 24.19 0.07 14.68
N ASP A 649 25.34 -0.16 15.33
CA ASP A 649 26.36 0.88 15.57
C ASP A 649 26.94 1.47 14.27
N GLU A 650 26.90 0.68 13.19
CA GLU A 650 27.27 1.11 11.84
C GLU A 650 26.41 2.26 11.30
N VAL A 651 25.11 2.29 11.63
CA VAL A 651 24.19 3.37 11.24
C VAL A 651 24.53 4.66 11.98
N LEU A 652 24.93 4.58 13.25
CA LEU A 652 25.43 5.72 14.01
C LEU A 652 26.70 6.31 13.39
N GLU A 653 27.64 5.44 13.01
CA GLU A 653 28.92 5.87 12.45
C GLU A 653 28.78 6.57 11.10
N SER A 654 27.79 6.21 10.28
CA SER A 654 27.55 6.85 8.98
C SER A 654 26.77 8.18 9.03
N SER A 655 26.43 8.68 10.23
CA SER A 655 25.36 9.68 10.42
C SER A 655 25.81 10.99 11.07
N ALA A 656 26.93 11.55 10.59
CA ALA A 656 27.55 12.75 11.18
C ALA A 656 26.60 13.95 11.34
N ASP A 657 25.82 14.31 10.31
CA ASP A 657 24.95 15.49 10.32
C ASP A 657 23.81 15.39 11.34
N SER A 658 23.26 14.18 11.51
CA SER A 658 22.24 13.88 12.52
C SER A 658 22.81 13.99 13.93
N LEU A 659 24.07 13.60 14.12
CA LEU A 659 24.74 13.60 15.42
C LEU A 659 24.85 15.01 16.01
N GLU A 660 25.16 16.02 15.18
CA GLU A 660 25.23 17.42 15.64
C GLU A 660 23.89 17.91 16.22
N GLN A 661 22.77 17.55 15.59
CA GLN A 661 21.44 17.93 16.09
C GLN A 661 21.12 17.27 17.44
N VAL A 662 21.56 16.03 17.62
CA VAL A 662 21.43 15.30 18.88
C VAL A 662 22.29 15.95 19.97
N LEU A 663 23.52 16.36 19.66
CA LEU A 663 24.39 17.08 20.61
C LEU A 663 23.79 18.44 21.02
N ASN A 664 23.20 19.18 20.07
CA ASN A 664 22.48 20.41 20.36
C ASN A 664 21.31 20.17 21.31
N PHE A 665 20.51 19.14 21.06
CA PHE A 665 19.42 18.74 21.94
C PHE A 665 19.91 18.38 23.35
N ILE A 666 20.93 17.52 23.46
CA ILE A 666 21.50 17.13 24.76
C ILE A 666 22.02 18.36 25.51
N THR A 667 22.71 19.27 24.82
CA THR A 667 23.31 20.47 25.43
C THR A 667 22.23 21.42 25.97
N VAL A 668 21.11 21.58 25.24
CA VAL A 668 20.02 22.48 25.63
C VAL A 668 19.19 21.93 26.80
N PHE A 669 18.96 20.61 26.85
CA PHE A 669 17.98 20.02 27.77
C PHE A 669 18.57 19.28 28.97
N MET A 670 19.72 18.60 28.84
CA MET A 670 20.26 17.68 29.86
C MET A 670 20.47 18.38 31.22
N GLY A 671 21.11 19.55 31.21
CA GLY A 671 21.40 20.33 32.42
C GLY A 671 20.33 21.36 32.80
N ASN A 672 19.20 21.44 32.10
CA ASN A 672 18.27 22.57 32.23
C ASN A 672 16.87 22.15 32.71
N VAL A 673 16.60 22.38 34.00
CA VAL A 673 15.32 22.07 34.67
C VAL A 673 14.15 22.91 34.17
N GLU A 674 14.40 24.11 33.63
CA GLU A 674 13.34 24.96 33.08
C GLU A 674 12.81 24.44 31.74
N ARG A 675 13.66 23.74 30.99
CA ARG A 675 13.35 23.20 29.65
C ARG A 675 12.87 21.76 29.66
N MET A 676 13.25 20.99 30.67
CA MET A 676 12.81 19.61 30.88
C MET A 676 12.70 19.34 32.38
N LYS A 677 11.47 19.24 32.88
CA LYS A 677 11.23 19.15 34.33
C LYS A 677 11.60 17.77 34.88
N ASN A 678 11.32 16.70 34.12
CA ASN A 678 11.54 15.33 34.55
C ASN A 678 13.04 15.01 34.73
N PRO A 679 13.50 14.71 35.97
CA PRO A 679 14.91 14.41 36.23
C PRO A 679 15.35 13.07 35.64
N HIS A 680 14.45 12.09 35.52
CA HIS A 680 14.77 10.78 34.95
C HIS A 680 15.04 10.89 33.45
N LEU A 681 14.26 11.71 32.74
CA LEU A 681 14.46 11.99 31.32
C LEU A 681 15.76 12.77 31.08
N ARG A 682 16.09 13.75 31.93
CA ARG A 682 17.39 14.45 31.87
C ARG A 682 18.57 13.52 32.15
N ALA A 683 18.45 12.62 33.12
CA ALA A 683 19.47 11.61 33.39
C ALA A 683 19.63 10.61 32.23
N LYS A 684 18.52 10.23 31.57
CA LYS A 684 18.53 9.41 30.36
C LYS A 684 19.34 10.06 29.24
N LEU A 685 19.33 11.39 29.10
CA LEU A 685 20.15 12.08 28.10
C LEU A 685 21.66 11.87 28.29
N ALA A 686 22.12 11.56 29.51
CA ALA A 686 23.50 11.15 29.73
C ALA A 686 23.78 9.74 29.19
N GLU A 687 22.83 8.82 29.26
CA GLU A 687 22.92 7.51 28.56
C GLU A 687 22.94 7.71 27.04
N VAL A 688 22.13 8.64 26.52
CA VAL A 688 22.13 8.97 25.08
C VAL A 688 23.48 9.56 24.66
N LEU A 689 24.04 10.47 25.46
CA LEU A 689 25.36 11.05 25.21
C LEU A 689 26.46 9.98 25.21
N GLU A 690 26.37 9.00 26.10
CA GLU A 690 27.27 7.85 26.14
C GLU A 690 27.11 6.98 24.90
N ALA A 691 25.88 6.76 24.43
CA ALA A 691 25.62 5.96 23.25
C ALA A 691 26.15 6.57 21.95
N VAL A 692 26.13 7.91 21.83
CA VAL A 692 26.55 8.62 20.61
C VAL A 692 28.02 9.07 20.63
N MET A 693 28.70 9.04 21.77
CA MET A 693 30.12 9.40 21.86
C MET A 693 31.04 8.36 21.21
N PRO A 694 32.24 8.77 20.75
CA PRO A 694 33.24 7.82 20.27
C PRO A 694 33.79 6.97 21.44
N HIS A 695 33.61 5.65 21.38
CA HIS A 695 34.19 4.71 22.33
C HIS A 695 35.59 4.29 21.89
N MET A 696 36.59 4.73 22.64
CA MET A 696 37.98 4.28 22.46
C MET A 696 38.20 3.04 23.33
N GLU A 697 37.86 1.86 22.84
CA GLU A 697 38.21 0.61 23.54
C GLU A 697 39.70 0.29 23.34
N PRO A 698 40.45 -0.11 24.38
CA PRO A 698 41.81 -0.59 24.21
C PRO A 698 41.79 -1.88 23.39
N ALA A 699 42.58 -1.91 22.31
CA ALA A 699 42.64 -3.04 21.40
C ALA A 699 42.97 -4.36 22.13
N SER A 700 42.07 -5.34 22.03
CA SER A 700 42.42 -6.74 22.19
C SER A 700 43.20 -7.18 20.94
N ALA A 701 44.33 -7.86 21.14
CA ALA A 701 45.18 -8.30 20.04
C ALA A 701 44.41 -9.23 19.08
N GLY A 702 44.27 -8.82 17.81
CA GLY A 702 43.70 -9.66 16.73
C GLY A 702 42.35 -9.21 16.16
N THR A 703 41.66 -8.23 16.74
CA THR A 703 40.35 -7.74 16.25
C THR A 703 40.49 -6.46 15.43
N ALA A 704 39.95 -6.44 14.20
CA ALA A 704 39.89 -5.24 13.37
C ALA A 704 39.10 -4.15 14.09
N GLN A 705 39.72 -2.97 14.26
CA GLN A 705 39.14 -1.85 14.99
C GLN A 705 37.99 -1.22 14.19
N PRO A 706 36.82 -0.98 14.78
CA PRO A 706 35.85 -0.07 14.18
C PRO A 706 36.46 1.35 14.22
N ILE A 707 36.79 1.89 13.06
CA ILE A 707 37.31 3.25 12.95
C ILE A 707 36.13 4.22 13.17
N MET A 708 35.98 4.76 14.39
CA MET A 708 34.93 5.73 14.75
C MET A 708 35.26 7.17 14.31
N PHE A 709 35.68 7.33 13.07
CA PHE A 709 36.22 8.60 12.56
C PHE A 709 35.16 9.71 12.52
N GLN A 710 33.92 9.41 12.12
CA GLN A 710 32.89 10.43 11.96
C GLN A 710 32.41 10.95 13.31
N ARG A 711 32.12 10.04 14.25
CA ARG A 711 31.74 10.43 15.62
C ARG A 711 32.83 11.24 16.29
N GLN A 712 34.09 10.78 16.21
CA GLN A 712 35.22 11.53 16.76
C GLN A 712 35.36 12.92 16.14
N ARG A 713 35.20 13.03 14.82
CA ARG A 713 35.26 14.32 14.11
C ARG A 713 34.19 15.27 14.64
N VAL A 714 32.92 14.84 14.69
CA VAL A 714 31.80 15.68 15.14
C VAL A 714 32.01 16.18 16.57
N PHE A 715 32.39 15.29 17.50
CA PHE A 715 32.65 15.68 18.89
C PHE A 715 33.84 16.64 19.02
N CYS A 716 34.92 16.43 18.27
CA CYS A 716 36.08 17.32 18.33
C CYS A 716 35.81 18.69 17.69
N SER A 717 34.93 18.77 16.69
CA SER A 717 34.55 20.01 16.01
C SER A 717 33.26 20.64 16.53
N TYR A 718 32.67 20.11 17.60
CA TYR A 718 31.37 20.58 18.09
C TYR A 718 31.47 22.00 18.66
N HIS A 719 30.75 22.94 18.06
CA HIS A 719 30.87 24.37 18.35
C HIS A 719 30.55 24.70 19.82
N HIS A 720 29.58 24.00 20.41
CA HIS A 720 29.13 24.22 21.79
C HIS A 720 29.71 23.21 22.79
N ALA A 721 30.89 22.64 22.50
CA ALA A 721 31.58 21.69 23.37
C ALA A 721 31.69 22.14 24.85
N PRO A 722 32.05 23.40 25.17
CA PRO A 722 32.05 23.87 26.55
C PRO A 722 30.69 23.73 27.24
N HIS A 723 29.60 24.16 26.60
CA HIS A 723 28.26 24.09 27.18
C HIS A 723 27.76 22.65 27.33
N LEU A 724 28.18 21.73 26.46
CA LEU A 724 27.85 20.31 26.62
C LEU A 724 28.52 19.72 27.88
N ALA A 725 29.76 20.10 28.15
CA ALA A 725 30.46 19.73 29.39
C ALA A 725 29.77 20.34 30.62
N GLU A 726 29.41 21.62 30.56
CA GLU A 726 28.67 22.31 31.63
C GLU A 726 27.33 21.62 31.93
N ALA A 727 26.55 21.28 30.89
CA ALA A 727 25.28 20.57 31.02
C ALA A 727 25.45 19.20 31.69
N LEU A 728 26.55 18.47 31.39
CA LEU A 728 26.86 17.17 31.99
C LEU A 728 27.14 17.31 33.49
N ILE A 729 27.91 18.33 33.89
CA ILE A 729 28.20 18.61 35.30
C ILE A 729 26.92 19.05 36.02
N ALA A 730 26.10 19.90 35.40
CA ALA A 730 24.83 20.35 35.99
C ALA A 730 23.90 19.17 36.31
N VAL A 731 23.69 18.26 35.35
CA VAL A 731 22.83 17.08 35.61
C VAL A 731 23.46 16.11 36.61
N PHE A 732 24.80 15.96 36.62
CA PHE A 732 25.49 15.13 37.61
C PHE A 732 25.23 15.65 39.03
N VAL A 733 25.33 16.98 39.22
CA VAL A 733 25.02 17.64 40.49
C VAL A 733 23.55 17.43 40.85
N ASP A 734 22.63 17.67 39.94
CA ASP A 734 21.19 17.48 40.20
C ASP A 734 20.86 16.05 40.68
N ILE A 735 21.55 15.03 40.15
CA ILE A 735 21.40 13.62 40.57
C ILE A 735 21.95 13.38 41.98
N GLU A 736 23.03 14.06 42.37
CA GLU A 736 23.60 13.90 43.72
C GLU A 736 22.68 14.54 44.77
N PHE A 737 22.13 15.71 44.47
CA PHE A 737 21.33 16.52 45.40
C PHE A 737 19.82 16.24 45.39
N THR A 738 19.32 15.26 44.61
CA THR A 738 17.96 14.75 44.78
C THR A 738 17.82 14.03 46.12
N GLY A 739 16.97 14.55 47.02
CA GLY A 739 16.99 14.26 48.45
C GLY A 739 16.36 12.93 48.94
N ASP A 740 16.10 11.93 48.09
CA ASP A 740 15.47 10.66 48.52
C ASP A 740 16.49 9.51 48.69
N PRO A 741 16.64 8.92 49.90
CA PRO A 741 17.53 7.79 50.17
C PRO A 741 17.16 6.50 49.42
N HIS A 742 15.90 6.28 49.03
CA HIS A 742 15.48 5.07 48.30
C HIS A 742 15.96 5.05 46.83
N GLN A 743 16.62 6.11 46.37
CA GLN A 743 17.12 6.25 45.02
C GLN A 743 18.61 5.90 44.86
N PHE A 744 19.29 5.34 45.88
CA PHE A 744 20.74 5.08 45.80
C PHE A 744 21.15 4.24 44.58
N GLU A 745 20.47 3.11 44.32
CA GLU A 745 20.74 2.26 43.15
C GLU A 745 20.44 3.01 41.83
N GLN A 746 19.39 3.82 41.82
CA GLN A 746 18.99 4.62 40.68
C GLN A 746 20.04 5.71 40.37
N LYS A 747 20.57 6.39 41.38
CA LYS A 747 21.68 7.35 41.25
C LYS A 747 22.93 6.68 40.70
N PHE A 748 23.24 5.45 41.13
CA PHE A 748 24.36 4.70 40.56
C PHE A 748 24.14 4.42 39.07
N ASN A 749 22.94 3.96 38.69
CA ASN A 749 22.59 3.72 37.29
C ASN A 749 22.69 4.98 36.42
N TYR A 750 22.31 6.16 36.96
CA TYR A 750 22.44 7.43 36.24
C TYR A 750 23.87 7.95 36.12
N ARG A 751 24.74 7.68 37.09
CA ARG A 751 26.15 8.10 37.05
C ARG A 751 26.99 7.23 36.13
N ARG A 752 26.66 5.94 36.00
CA ARG A 752 27.45 4.98 35.24
C ARG A 752 27.75 5.42 33.80
N PRO A 753 26.79 5.92 33.00
CA PRO A 753 27.08 6.43 31.66
C PRO A 753 27.97 7.68 31.63
N MET A 754 28.01 8.46 32.72
CA MET A 754 28.77 9.71 32.78
C MET A 754 30.28 9.49 32.91
N TYR A 755 30.73 8.40 33.51
CA TYR A 755 32.17 8.17 33.73
C TYR A 755 32.97 8.03 32.42
N PRO A 756 32.54 7.21 31.42
CA PRO A 756 33.19 7.19 30.11
C PRO A 756 33.19 8.56 29.41
N ILE A 757 32.07 9.29 29.50
CA ILE A 757 31.94 10.63 28.90
C ILE A 757 32.95 11.60 29.50
N LEU A 758 33.01 11.67 30.85
CA LEU A 758 33.95 12.54 31.56
C LEU A 758 35.40 12.17 31.23
N LYS A 759 35.72 10.88 31.15
CA LYS A 759 37.06 10.41 30.75
C LYS A 759 37.43 10.89 29.34
N PHE A 760 36.49 10.80 28.38
CA PHE A 760 36.71 11.28 27.02
C PHE A 760 36.86 12.81 26.97
N MET A 761 35.94 13.54 27.57
CA MET A 761 35.93 15.00 27.62
C MET A 761 37.19 15.56 28.31
N TRP A 762 37.68 14.91 29.37
CA TRP A 762 38.91 15.30 30.05
C TRP A 762 40.15 15.25 29.15
N GLY A 763 40.15 14.35 28.15
CA GLY A 763 41.21 14.24 27.15
C GLY A 763 41.20 15.34 26.09
N LYS A 764 40.20 16.23 26.07
CA LYS A 764 40.01 17.29 25.07
C LYS A 764 40.00 18.65 25.74
N GLU A 765 40.82 19.58 25.25
CA GLU A 765 41.05 20.87 25.91
C GLU A 765 39.78 21.73 26.05
N SER A 766 38.98 21.86 24.99
CA SER A 766 37.74 22.66 24.98
C SER A 766 36.73 22.23 26.04
N TYR A 767 36.57 20.93 26.25
CA TYR A 767 35.70 20.37 27.28
C TYR A 767 36.32 20.48 28.68
N ARG A 768 37.61 20.13 28.81
CA ARG A 768 38.32 20.11 30.10
C ARG A 768 38.32 21.47 30.80
N GLU A 769 38.55 22.56 30.07
CA GLU A 769 38.58 23.89 30.70
C GLU A 769 37.19 24.31 31.20
N SER A 770 36.11 23.95 30.49
CA SER A 770 34.75 24.16 30.96
C SER A 770 34.44 23.32 32.21
N ILE A 771 34.81 22.03 32.24
CA ILE A 771 34.61 21.16 33.42
C ILE A 771 35.29 21.77 34.65
N LYS A 772 36.54 22.26 34.52
CA LYS A 772 37.24 22.92 35.63
C LYS A 772 36.50 24.17 36.12
N ALA A 773 36.03 25.01 35.20
CA ALA A 773 35.31 26.23 35.53
C ALA A 773 33.98 25.92 36.23
N SER A 774 33.21 24.94 35.73
CA SER A 774 31.92 24.53 36.30
C SER A 774 32.07 23.86 37.67
N LEU A 775 33.15 23.12 37.93
CA LEU A 775 33.39 22.46 39.22
C LEU A 775 33.82 23.43 40.34
N PHE A 776 34.42 24.58 40.02
CA PHE A 776 34.95 25.52 41.02
C PHE A 776 33.86 26.07 41.98
N PRO A 777 32.67 26.49 41.52
CA PRO A 777 31.54 26.82 42.39
C PRO A 777 31.07 25.62 43.25
N PHE A 778 31.06 24.40 42.71
CA PHE A 778 30.59 23.21 43.43
C PHE A 778 31.52 22.81 44.57
N PHE A 779 32.85 22.88 44.38
CA PHE A 779 33.80 22.67 45.48
C PHE A 779 33.58 23.68 46.62
N SER A 780 33.22 24.93 46.29
CA SER A 780 32.89 25.93 47.31
C SER A 780 31.58 25.63 48.06
N GLN A 781 30.59 25.01 47.41
CA GLN A 781 29.33 24.57 48.05
C GLN A 781 29.52 23.29 48.88
N LEU A 782 30.30 22.32 48.40
CA LEU A 782 30.69 21.12 49.15
C LEU A 782 31.48 21.47 50.42
N PHE A 783 32.39 22.45 50.34
CA PHE A 783 33.11 22.96 51.52
C PHE A 783 32.19 23.68 52.52
N ARG A 784 31.14 24.37 52.07
CA ARG A 784 30.14 24.99 52.97
C ARG A 784 29.26 23.95 53.67
N TRP A 785 28.98 22.83 53.02
CA TRP A 785 28.19 21.73 53.59
C TRP A 785 28.97 20.89 54.60
N TYR A 786 30.28 20.72 54.42
CA TYR A 786 31.14 20.01 55.39
C TYR A 786 31.43 20.82 56.67
N HIS A 787 31.07 22.11 56.70
CA HIS A 787 31.30 23.02 57.84
C HIS A 787 30.02 23.40 58.62
N ILE A 788 28.89 22.77 58.30
CA ILE A 788 27.65 22.77 59.09
C ILE A 788 27.49 21.36 59.67
#